data_AF-A0A3N5V9W6-F1
#
_entry.id   AF-A0A3N5V9W6-F1
#
_cell.length_a   1.000
_cell.length_b   1.000
_cell.length_c   1.000
_cell.angle_alpha   90.00
_cell.angle_beta   90.00
_cell.angle_gamma   90.00
#
_symmetry.space_group_name_H-M   'P 1'
#
loop_
_entity.id
_entity.type
_entity.pdbx_description
1 polymer ?
#
loop_
_entity_poly.entity_id
_entity_poly.type
_entity_poly.pdbx_seq_one_letter_code
_entity_poly.pdbx_strand_id
1 'polypeptide(L)'
;MCSTTELSARIVARGHLGRGRAGGLRGAAALGKHFGGAAWIFGFAVLSGGAGAVCSPPQQENVAQIPKESIEQVLSATDIVDLIQSYVPLKRAGSQFRANCPFHNEKTPSFYVNPARQSFHCFGCGKGGDAISFVRDYENLPFMEAVRKLAGRAGVVIREEENDPEADRKRKSKGRLLDLHREAAEFFHQQLLKAPEAAHAREYLKSRGFGREMAASWTVGWMPENAKTFLDWARSRKFSGRELVDSGICYLREEGNAASGIRMRFRDRLMFSIRNEIGDVIAFSGRQLREDPNSGKYVNSPETFIFRKSKVLFALDRAKKAILREKAALLCEGQLDVISCHELGVDHAIAPLGTAFTREHAKLLRRYTNHVLICFDADRAGLTATERVFRELVPEGLSVRVVTMPAGDDPDTYLKSHGVEGFRQLLTGAREFFDFKLEKARADGLLDSAAGRAAALTECAAMLSLMSDFASRENQINVVAAYLQTSATVLRGEIKKIKSRPQREYQDRTDGAAEIMPPAEPTPLHRIVAFLCHLALTSAAAQHLLGEQFETLHEAARWLEGIPLLESILTAAPDPASNASVNAFLGSLPESDRLALMRDAVLEGVPQDGMLAAEHALALLSGTVLQRRDAAVKAALKEPGISPQRTVELLEETKEISALMRGIGQRSEFDDELPASTFRPKQPEWKKRFERNGKS
;
A
#
# COMPACT_ATOMS: atom_id res chain seq x y z
N MET A 1 -4.91 -29.31 -41.20
CA MET A 1 -4.83 -30.66 -41.81
C MET A 1 -5.30 -31.64 -40.75
N CYS A 2 -6.37 -32.42 -40.82
CA CYS A 2 -7.52 -32.66 -41.72
C CYS A 2 -8.59 -33.26 -40.77
N SER A 3 -9.79 -32.68 -40.62
CA SER A 3 -11.05 -32.99 -41.36
C SER A 3 -11.61 -34.40 -41.05
N THR A 4 -12.90 -34.67 -40.76
CA THR A 4 -14.18 -34.29 -41.41
C THR A 4 -15.35 -34.85 -40.53
N THR A 5 -16.37 -34.08 -40.10
CA THR A 5 -17.76 -33.91 -40.66
C THR A 5 -18.64 -35.20 -40.66
N GLU A 6 -19.97 -35.24 -40.40
CA GLU A 6 -21.10 -34.28 -40.42
C GLU A 6 -22.46 -34.89 -39.94
N LEU A 7 -23.42 -34.01 -39.53
CA LEU A 7 -24.92 -33.99 -39.67
C LEU A 7 -25.81 -35.20 -39.24
N SER A 8 -27.11 -35.15 -38.82
CA SER A 8 -28.27 -34.21 -38.84
C SER A 8 -29.38 -34.82 -37.93
N ALA A 9 -30.09 -34.11 -37.03
CA ALA A 9 -31.34 -33.32 -37.17
C ALA A 9 -32.72 -34.06 -37.31
N ARG A 10 -33.61 -33.76 -36.32
CA ARG A 10 -35.11 -33.69 -36.29
C ARG A 10 -35.96 -34.98 -36.16
N ILE A 11 -36.95 -34.96 -35.22
CA ILE A 11 -38.41 -34.81 -35.48
C ILE A 11 -39.28 -34.86 -34.18
N VAL A 12 -40.09 -33.81 -33.99
CA VAL A 12 -41.52 -33.69 -33.56
C VAL A 12 -42.07 -34.51 -32.37
N ALA A 13 -42.59 -33.82 -31.34
CA ALA A 13 -44.05 -33.70 -31.06
C ALA A 13 -44.35 -33.10 -29.66
N ARG A 14 -45.08 -31.97 -29.65
CA ARG A 14 -45.86 -31.45 -28.51
C ARG A 14 -47.25 -32.10 -28.52
N GLY A 15 -47.84 -32.31 -27.34
CA GLY A 15 -49.28 -32.05 -27.21
C GLY A 15 -50.03 -32.76 -26.06
N HIS A 16 -50.81 -31.92 -25.35
CA HIS A 16 -52.05 -32.19 -24.60
C HIS A 16 -51.91 -32.59 -23.12
N LEU A 17 -52.22 -31.69 -22.17
CA LEU A 17 -53.54 -31.18 -21.71
C LEU A 17 -54.36 -32.22 -20.94
N GLY A 18 -54.61 -31.93 -19.66
CA GLY A 18 -55.60 -32.63 -18.85
C GLY A 18 -55.74 -32.03 -17.45
N ARG A 19 -56.79 -31.23 -17.24
CA ARG A 19 -57.24 -30.71 -15.93
C ARG A 19 -57.94 -31.81 -15.11
N GLY A 20 -57.86 -31.73 -13.79
CA GLY A 20 -58.79 -32.37 -12.84
C GLY A 20 -58.35 -32.12 -11.39
N ARG A 21 -58.84 -31.07 -10.71
CA ARG A 21 -59.95 -31.03 -9.74
C ARG A 21 -59.83 -31.99 -8.53
N ALA A 22 -59.55 -31.37 -7.38
CA ALA A 22 -60.21 -31.44 -6.06
C ALA A 22 -60.45 -32.79 -5.35
N GLY A 23 -60.06 -32.83 -4.07
CA GLY A 23 -60.59 -33.78 -3.09
C GLY A 23 -59.73 -33.86 -1.84
N GLY A 24 -60.11 -33.14 -0.78
CA GLY A 24 -59.54 -33.33 0.56
C GLY A 24 -60.26 -34.45 1.31
N LEU A 25 -59.59 -35.04 2.32
CA LEU A 25 -60.22 -35.74 3.43
C LEU A 25 -59.22 -35.93 4.59
N ARG A 26 -59.80 -35.94 5.80
CA ARG A 26 -59.19 -35.85 7.15
C ARG A 26 -58.87 -37.21 7.77
N GLY A 27 -57.98 -37.17 8.78
CA GLY A 27 -58.02 -37.98 10.03
C GLY A 27 -57.32 -39.35 9.95
N ALA A 28 -56.88 -40.00 11.03
CA ALA A 28 -56.61 -39.71 12.44
C ALA A 28 -56.04 -41.02 13.09
N ALA A 29 -55.48 -40.92 14.30
CA ALA A 29 -55.08 -41.98 15.26
C ALA A 29 -53.78 -42.75 14.98
N ALA A 30 -52.74 -42.85 15.82
CA ALA A 30 -52.51 -42.89 17.29
C ALA A 30 -52.70 -44.26 17.98
N LEU A 31 -51.61 -44.78 18.57
CA LEU A 31 -51.45 -45.74 19.69
C LEU A 31 -49.94 -46.12 19.75
N GLY A 32 -49.18 -46.24 20.85
CA GLY A 32 -49.39 -46.08 22.29
C GLY A 32 -48.23 -46.72 23.08
N LYS A 33 -47.56 -45.93 23.94
CA LYS A 33 -47.26 -46.17 25.39
C LYS A 33 -46.17 -47.17 25.85
N HIS A 34 -45.29 -46.66 26.74
CA HIS A 34 -44.97 -47.15 28.10
C HIS A 34 -44.37 -45.97 28.92
N PHE A 35 -45.07 -45.44 29.94
CA PHE A 35 -44.90 -45.64 31.42
C PHE A 35 -43.50 -45.29 31.96
N GLY A 36 -43.31 -44.45 32.99
CA GLY A 36 -44.19 -43.68 33.88
C GLY A 36 -43.37 -43.06 35.03
N GLY A 37 -43.91 -42.05 35.72
CA GLY A 37 -43.42 -41.59 37.05
C GLY A 37 -43.33 -40.08 37.21
N ALA A 38 -44.30 -39.49 37.91
CA ALA A 38 -44.43 -38.05 38.21
C ALA A 38 -44.00 -37.74 39.65
N ALA A 39 -43.51 -36.52 39.92
CA ALA A 39 -43.88 -35.72 41.12
C ALA A 39 -43.14 -34.37 41.29
N TRP A 40 -43.93 -33.28 41.23
CA TRP A 40 -44.03 -32.10 42.13
C TRP A 40 -42.90 -31.01 42.29
N ILE A 41 -43.25 -29.79 41.82
CA ILE A 41 -43.23 -28.43 42.42
C ILE A 41 -42.04 -27.94 43.29
N PHE A 42 -41.34 -26.87 42.89
CA PHE A 42 -41.32 -25.49 43.49
C PHE A 42 -40.20 -24.63 42.88
N GLY A 43 -40.45 -23.31 42.81
CA GLY A 43 -39.53 -22.32 42.27
C GLY A 43 -38.56 -21.70 43.28
N PHE A 44 -37.71 -20.83 42.73
CA PHE A 44 -36.84 -19.81 43.35
C PHE A 44 -35.71 -20.27 44.30
N ALA A 45 -34.46 -20.15 43.86
CA ALA A 45 -33.60 -18.99 44.14
C ALA A 45 -32.10 -19.31 43.92
N VAL A 46 -31.45 -18.43 43.15
CA VAL A 46 -30.09 -17.87 43.28
C VAL A 46 -28.99 -18.73 43.93
N LEU A 47 -27.89 -18.98 43.20
CA LEU A 47 -26.52 -18.56 43.56
C LEU A 47 -25.52 -18.84 42.41
N SER A 48 -25.07 -17.74 41.81
CA SER A 48 -23.71 -17.42 41.33
C SER A 48 -22.70 -18.55 41.05
N GLY A 49 -22.12 -18.51 39.84
CA GLY A 49 -20.76 -18.99 39.59
C GLY A 49 -20.54 -19.53 38.18
N GLY A 50 -20.09 -18.70 37.24
CA GLY A 50 -19.70 -19.16 35.91
C GLY A 50 -19.32 -18.01 34.98
N ALA A 51 -18.02 -17.75 34.88
CA ALA A 51 -17.41 -16.68 34.10
C ALA A 51 -17.86 -16.69 32.64
N GLY A 52 -18.70 -15.72 32.28
CA GLY A 52 -18.96 -15.34 30.90
C GLY A 52 -17.79 -14.52 30.37
N ALA A 53 -17.23 -14.95 29.25
CA ALA A 53 -16.26 -14.19 28.48
C ALA A 53 -16.85 -12.80 28.18
N VAL A 54 -16.23 -11.78 28.78
CA VAL A 54 -16.52 -10.38 28.48
C VAL A 54 -15.99 -10.12 27.08
N CYS A 55 -16.88 -9.97 26.10
CA CYS A 55 -16.54 -9.30 24.86
C CYS A 55 -16.16 -7.86 25.20
N SER A 56 -14.86 -7.56 25.14
CA SER A 56 -14.38 -6.17 25.14
C SER A 56 -15.03 -5.44 23.96
N PRO A 57 -15.67 -4.27 24.16
CA PRO A 57 -16.14 -3.46 23.06
C PRO A 57 -14.93 -2.96 22.24
N PRO A 58 -15.09 -2.74 20.91
CA PRO A 58 -14.00 -2.21 20.10
C PRO A 58 -13.59 -0.85 20.65
N GLN A 59 -12.26 -0.66 20.81
CA GLN A 59 -11.67 0.60 21.25
C GLN A 59 -12.20 1.75 20.38
N GLN A 60 -12.93 2.68 20.99
CA GLN A 60 -13.39 3.89 20.36
C GLN A 60 -12.19 4.79 20.09
N GLU A 61 -11.85 4.97 18.82
CA GLU A 61 -11.03 6.11 18.38
C GLU A 61 -11.68 7.39 18.90
N ASN A 62 -10.92 8.19 19.66
CA ASN A 62 -11.33 9.54 20.09
C ASN A 62 -11.43 10.45 18.86
N VAL A 63 -12.58 10.41 18.19
CA VAL A 63 -12.97 11.30 17.09
C VAL A 63 -14.10 12.17 17.60
N ALA A 64 -13.94 13.49 17.49
CA ALA A 64 -14.86 14.52 17.98
C ALA A 64 -16.34 14.11 17.86
N GLN A 65 -17.05 14.05 18.99
CA GLN A 65 -18.47 13.72 19.01
C GLN A 65 -19.26 14.93 18.47
N ILE A 66 -20.08 14.70 17.43
CA ILE A 66 -21.14 15.64 17.10
C ILE A 66 -22.15 15.54 18.26
N PRO A 67 -22.50 16.67 18.91
CA PRO A 67 -23.49 16.68 19.99
C PRO A 67 -24.77 16.00 19.53
N LYS A 68 -25.42 15.25 20.43
CA LYS A 68 -26.67 14.54 20.11
C LYS A 68 -27.73 15.52 19.60
N GLU A 69 -27.73 16.74 20.14
CA GLU A 69 -28.60 17.84 19.75
C GLU A 69 -28.38 18.23 18.28
N SER A 70 -27.13 18.27 17.80
CA SER A 70 -26.81 18.55 16.39
C SER A 70 -27.27 17.41 15.48
N ILE A 71 -27.18 16.15 15.92
CA ILE A 71 -27.69 14.99 15.16
C ILE A 71 -29.22 15.07 15.05
N GLU A 72 -29.91 15.40 16.14
CA GLU A 72 -31.37 15.59 16.15
C GLU A 72 -31.82 16.77 15.29
N GLN A 73 -31.06 17.88 15.28
CA GLN A 73 -31.30 19.00 14.37
C GLN A 73 -31.20 18.60 12.90
N VAL A 74 -30.18 17.81 12.54
CA VAL A 74 -30.02 17.32 11.17
C VAL A 74 -31.16 16.38 10.78
N LEU A 75 -31.56 15.48 11.68
CA LEU A 75 -32.69 14.57 11.43
C LEU A 75 -34.03 15.31 11.31
N SER A 76 -34.28 16.30 12.18
CA SER A 76 -35.52 17.10 12.13
C SER A 76 -35.61 18.02 10.92
N ALA A 77 -34.47 18.49 10.40
CA ALA A 77 -34.42 19.30 9.18
C ALA A 77 -34.43 18.47 7.89
N THR A 78 -34.40 17.14 7.98
CA THR A 78 -34.38 16.24 6.83
C THR A 78 -35.70 15.48 6.72
N ASP A 79 -36.48 15.75 5.68
CA ASP A 79 -37.61 14.87 5.33
C ASP A 79 -37.08 13.61 4.63
N ILE A 80 -37.32 12.44 5.24
CA ILE A 80 -36.86 11.16 4.72
C ILE A 80 -37.49 10.80 3.37
N VAL A 81 -38.71 11.24 3.09
CA VAL A 81 -39.38 10.96 1.81
C VAL A 81 -38.66 11.72 0.70
N ASP A 82 -38.45 13.02 0.88
CA ASP A 82 -37.74 13.86 -0.09
C ASP A 82 -36.29 13.42 -0.29
N LEU A 83 -35.64 13.04 0.81
CA LEU A 83 -34.31 12.45 0.77
C LEU A 83 -34.30 11.19 -0.10
N ILE A 84 -35.07 10.17 0.26
CA ILE A 84 -35.06 8.88 -0.43
C ILE A 84 -35.56 9.02 -1.87
N GLN A 85 -36.54 9.87 -2.13
CA GLN A 85 -37.08 10.12 -3.47
C GLN A 85 -36.05 10.71 -4.42
N SER A 86 -35.02 11.40 -3.90
CA SER A 86 -33.88 11.85 -4.71
C SER A 86 -32.92 10.71 -5.14
N TYR A 87 -33.00 9.55 -4.50
CA TYR A 87 -32.19 8.37 -4.82
C TYR A 87 -32.98 7.28 -5.56
N VAL A 88 -34.23 7.07 -5.18
CA VAL A 88 -35.07 5.97 -5.66
C VAL A 88 -36.48 6.50 -5.95
N PRO A 89 -37.07 6.22 -7.12
CA PRO A 89 -38.43 6.67 -7.42
C PRO A 89 -39.44 5.99 -6.48
N LEU A 90 -40.01 6.79 -5.58
CA LEU A 90 -41.04 6.36 -4.63
C LEU A 90 -42.43 6.43 -5.25
N LYS A 91 -43.25 5.39 -5.01
CA LYS A 91 -44.67 5.37 -5.36
C LYS A 91 -45.54 5.38 -4.11
N ARG A 92 -46.61 6.17 -4.12
CA ARG A 92 -47.53 6.25 -2.97
C ARG A 92 -48.27 4.93 -2.77
N ALA A 93 -48.37 4.49 -1.52
CA ALA A 93 -49.07 3.27 -1.10
C ALA A 93 -49.81 3.56 0.23
N GLY A 94 -51.02 4.10 0.11
CA GLY A 94 -51.80 4.55 1.27
C GLY A 94 -51.13 5.74 1.97
N SER A 95 -50.89 5.61 3.28
CA SER A 95 -50.19 6.61 4.11
C SER A 95 -48.66 6.52 4.03
N GLN A 96 -48.12 5.54 3.32
CA GLN A 96 -46.68 5.31 3.15
C GLN A 96 -46.27 5.43 1.68
N PHE A 97 -44.97 5.37 1.43
CA PHE A 97 -44.40 5.25 0.10
C PHE A 97 -43.72 3.89 -0.05
N ARG A 98 -43.70 3.35 -1.26
CA ARG A 98 -43.04 2.08 -1.57
C ARG A 98 -42.16 2.19 -2.81
N ALA A 99 -41.11 1.37 -2.84
CA ALA A 99 -40.23 1.17 -3.99
C ALA A 99 -39.63 -0.24 -3.99
N ASN A 100 -38.92 -0.59 -5.06
CA ASN A 100 -37.98 -1.71 -4.99
C ASN A 100 -36.80 -1.28 -4.12
N CYS A 101 -36.33 -2.20 -3.29
CA CYS A 101 -35.26 -1.94 -2.35
C CYS A 101 -33.95 -1.60 -3.06
N PRO A 102 -33.29 -0.49 -2.70
CA PRO A 102 -31.99 -0.15 -3.27
C PRO A 102 -30.84 -1.02 -2.74
N PHE A 103 -31.07 -1.80 -1.69
CA PHE A 103 -30.01 -2.53 -0.99
C PHE A 103 -29.91 -4.01 -1.37
N HIS A 104 -30.90 -4.54 -2.09
CA HIS A 104 -30.90 -5.92 -2.57
C HIS A 104 -31.78 -6.00 -3.83
N ASN A 105 -31.50 -6.98 -4.68
CA ASN A 105 -32.19 -7.09 -5.97
C ASN A 105 -33.53 -7.82 -5.79
N GLU A 106 -34.63 -7.14 -6.09
CA GLU A 106 -35.99 -7.70 -6.01
C GLU A 106 -36.88 -7.25 -7.19
N LYS A 107 -37.86 -8.09 -7.53
CA LYS A 107 -38.83 -7.79 -8.61
C LYS A 107 -40.10 -7.11 -8.10
N THR A 108 -40.43 -7.30 -6.82
CA THR A 108 -41.63 -6.76 -6.18
C THR A 108 -41.24 -5.69 -5.15
N PRO A 109 -41.93 -4.54 -5.09
CA PRO A 109 -41.61 -3.49 -4.13
C PRO A 109 -41.76 -3.97 -2.68
N SER A 110 -40.66 -4.13 -1.94
CA SER A 110 -40.69 -4.45 -0.49
C SER A 110 -40.11 -3.34 0.39
N PHE A 111 -39.63 -2.25 -0.22
CA PHE A 111 -39.07 -1.11 0.48
C PHE A 111 -40.16 -0.09 0.79
N TYR A 112 -40.42 0.17 2.07
CA TYR A 112 -41.44 1.10 2.53
C TYR A 112 -40.80 2.28 3.27
N VAL A 113 -41.29 3.49 2.98
CA VAL A 113 -40.92 4.73 3.66
C VAL A 113 -42.15 5.28 4.36
N ASN A 114 -42.04 5.51 5.66
CA ASN A 114 -43.11 6.02 6.49
C ASN A 114 -42.87 7.50 6.81
N PRO A 115 -43.66 8.43 6.22
CA PRO A 115 -43.49 9.87 6.46
C PRO A 115 -43.78 10.27 7.91
N ALA A 116 -44.74 9.62 8.57
CA ALA A 116 -45.11 9.94 9.96
C ALA A 116 -44.04 9.50 10.97
N ARG A 117 -43.33 8.40 10.69
CA ARG A 117 -42.27 7.87 11.55
C ARG A 117 -40.86 8.30 11.11
N GLN A 118 -40.75 9.11 10.05
CA GLN A 118 -39.49 9.53 9.44
C GLN A 118 -38.45 8.39 9.33
N SER A 119 -38.89 7.22 8.88
CA SER A 119 -38.07 6.00 8.81
C SER A 119 -38.43 5.15 7.59
N PHE A 120 -37.49 4.30 7.18
CA PHE A 120 -37.69 3.31 6.14
C PHE A 120 -37.52 1.89 6.69
N HIS A 121 -38.14 0.92 6.04
CA HIS A 121 -37.94 -0.49 6.29
C HIS A 121 -38.17 -1.31 5.02
N CYS A 122 -37.28 -2.25 4.75
CA CYS A 122 -37.40 -3.22 3.68
C CYS A 122 -37.84 -4.57 4.24
N PHE A 123 -39.01 -5.05 3.81
CA PHE A 123 -39.52 -6.35 4.23
C PHE A 123 -38.84 -7.53 3.52
N GLY A 124 -38.08 -7.29 2.45
CA GLY A 124 -37.29 -8.33 1.76
C GLY A 124 -35.96 -8.63 2.45
N CYS A 125 -35.15 -7.61 2.75
CA CYS A 125 -33.81 -7.79 3.32
C CYS A 125 -33.67 -7.38 4.80
N GLY A 126 -34.73 -6.88 5.43
CA GLY A 126 -34.74 -6.48 6.84
C GLY A 126 -34.01 -5.17 7.16
N LYS A 127 -33.42 -4.50 6.17
CA LYS A 127 -32.78 -3.19 6.39
C LYS A 127 -33.83 -2.13 6.72
N GLY A 128 -33.58 -1.35 7.75
CA GLY A 128 -34.42 -0.23 8.15
C GLY A 128 -33.66 0.76 9.01
N GLY A 129 -34.17 1.99 9.08
CA GLY A 129 -33.54 3.06 9.85
C GLY A 129 -34.10 4.44 9.51
N ASP A 130 -33.40 5.46 10.00
CA ASP A 130 -33.68 6.87 9.74
C ASP A 130 -32.96 7.39 8.49
N ALA A 131 -33.08 8.69 8.23
CA ALA A 131 -32.41 9.37 7.12
C ALA A 131 -30.88 9.17 7.12
N ILE A 132 -30.23 9.22 8.29
CA ILE A 132 -28.79 9.01 8.43
C ILE A 132 -28.43 7.58 8.04
N SER A 133 -29.16 6.60 8.59
CA SER A 133 -28.98 5.18 8.30
C SER A 133 -29.15 4.89 6.81
N PHE A 134 -30.14 5.53 6.16
CA PHE A 134 -30.34 5.40 4.72
C PHE A 134 -29.13 5.89 3.94
N VAL A 135 -28.66 7.12 4.18
CA VAL A 135 -27.50 7.69 3.48
C VAL A 135 -26.24 6.88 3.73
N ARG A 136 -26.03 6.49 4.99
CA ARG A 136 -24.90 5.65 5.41
C ARG A 136 -24.87 4.35 4.62
N ASP A 137 -26.00 3.65 4.55
CA ASP A 137 -26.06 2.33 3.94
C ASP A 137 -26.15 2.40 2.40
N TYR A 138 -26.74 3.47 1.85
CA TYR A 138 -26.91 3.67 0.40
C TYR A 138 -25.64 4.19 -0.27
N GLU A 139 -24.92 5.09 0.40
CA GLU A 139 -23.68 5.67 -0.10
C GLU A 139 -22.41 5.01 0.47
N ASN A 140 -22.60 4.11 1.43
CA ASN A 140 -21.52 3.43 2.16
C ASN A 140 -20.54 4.46 2.76
N LEU A 141 -21.07 5.32 3.61
CA LEU A 141 -20.36 6.38 4.32
C LEU A 141 -20.17 6.01 5.80
N PRO A 142 -19.10 6.47 6.47
CA PRO A 142 -19.04 6.47 7.93
C PRO A 142 -20.17 7.33 8.54
N PHE A 143 -20.62 7.00 9.76
CA PHE A 143 -21.75 7.68 10.41
C PHE A 143 -21.59 9.21 10.46
N MET A 144 -20.43 9.70 10.88
CA MET A 144 -20.15 11.14 11.01
C MET A 144 -20.20 11.88 9.67
N GLU A 145 -19.72 11.25 8.60
CA GLU A 145 -19.77 11.82 7.25
C GLU A 145 -21.20 11.80 6.69
N ALA A 146 -21.99 10.77 7.00
CA ALA A 146 -23.43 10.74 6.66
C ALA A 146 -24.19 11.88 7.37
N VAL A 147 -23.88 12.16 8.65
CA VAL A 147 -24.46 13.29 9.39
C VAL A 147 -24.05 14.63 8.76
N ARG A 148 -22.77 14.83 8.44
CA ARG A 148 -22.28 16.06 7.78
C ARG A 148 -22.90 16.26 6.40
N LYS A 149 -23.05 15.20 5.62
CA LYS A 149 -23.68 15.25 4.30
C LYS A 149 -25.14 15.67 4.38
N LEU A 150 -25.89 15.11 5.33
CA LEU A 150 -27.28 15.49 5.58
C LEU A 150 -27.38 16.93 6.10
N ALA A 151 -26.48 17.35 6.98
CA ALA A 151 -26.43 18.72 7.48
C ALA A 151 -26.19 19.73 6.36
N GLY A 152 -25.23 19.46 5.46
CA GLY A 152 -24.99 20.29 4.28
C GLY A 152 -26.20 20.38 3.34
N ARG A 153 -26.94 19.27 3.18
CA ARG A 153 -28.18 19.23 2.39
C ARG A 153 -29.33 20.01 3.04
N ALA A 154 -29.46 19.91 4.35
CA ALA A 154 -30.52 20.55 5.13
C ALA A 154 -30.19 22.01 5.50
N GLY A 155 -28.99 22.50 5.17
CA GLY A 155 -28.52 23.84 5.57
C GLY A 155 -28.28 23.98 7.08
N VAL A 156 -28.15 22.87 7.80
CA VAL A 156 -27.92 22.85 9.25
C VAL A 156 -26.43 23.02 9.54
N VAL A 157 -26.08 24.02 10.34
CA VAL A 157 -24.71 24.20 10.82
C VAL A 157 -24.52 23.32 12.05
N ILE A 158 -23.80 22.21 11.91
CA ILE A 158 -23.42 21.37 13.04
C ILE A 158 -22.40 22.14 13.89
N ARG A 159 -22.81 22.52 15.11
CA ARG A 159 -21.88 22.92 16.18
C ARG A 159 -21.30 21.63 16.75
N GLU A 160 -20.05 21.33 16.41
CA GLU A 160 -19.27 20.30 17.12
C GLU A 160 -18.88 20.88 18.49
N GLU A 161 -18.72 20.07 19.54
CA GLU A 161 -18.20 20.58 20.83
C GLU A 161 -16.84 21.25 20.60
N GLU A 162 -16.86 22.58 20.52
CA GLU A 162 -15.72 23.46 20.38
C GLU A 162 -15.01 23.56 21.72
N ASN A 163 -13.87 22.89 21.88
CA ASN A 163 -12.99 23.13 23.02
C ASN A 163 -11.50 23.24 22.66
N ASP A 164 -11.12 23.23 21.38
CA ASP A 164 -9.73 23.43 20.97
C ASP A 164 -9.60 24.38 19.75
N PRO A 165 -9.13 25.63 19.95
CA PRO A 165 -8.79 26.56 18.87
C PRO A 165 -7.84 25.97 17.81
N GLU A 166 -6.99 25.01 18.19
CA GLU A 166 -6.08 24.33 17.26
C GLU A 166 -6.81 23.33 16.38
N ALA A 167 -7.82 22.63 16.90
CA ALA A 167 -8.68 21.74 16.13
C ALA A 167 -9.50 22.51 15.08
N ASP A 168 -10.04 23.68 15.42
CA ASP A 168 -10.77 24.53 14.47
C ASP A 168 -9.86 25.07 13.35
N ARG A 169 -8.64 25.52 13.69
CA ARG A 169 -7.62 25.93 12.70
C ARG A 169 -7.29 24.79 11.74
N LYS A 170 -7.06 23.58 12.25
CA LYS A 170 -6.80 22.38 11.43
C LYS A 170 -7.99 22.06 10.53
N ARG A 171 -9.22 22.15 11.02
CA ARG A 171 -10.45 21.89 10.23
C ARG A 171 -10.60 22.92 9.11
N LYS A 172 -10.42 24.21 9.39
CA LYS A 172 -10.47 25.28 8.38
C LYS A 172 -9.38 25.11 7.32
N SER A 173 -8.16 24.81 7.73
CA SER A 173 -7.05 24.50 6.81
C SER A 173 -7.38 23.29 5.92
N LYS A 174 -7.93 22.21 6.50
CA LYS A 174 -8.40 21.04 5.75
C LYS A 174 -9.43 21.42 4.68
N GLY A 175 -10.45 22.18 5.06
CA GLY A 175 -11.52 22.62 4.15
C GLY A 175 -10.97 23.42 2.98
N ARG A 176 -10.05 24.36 3.26
CA ARG A 176 -9.37 25.15 2.24
C ARG A 176 -8.55 24.31 1.27
N LEU A 177 -7.86 23.28 1.75
CA LEU A 177 -7.13 22.34 0.89
C LEU A 177 -8.08 21.54 -0.01
N LEU A 178 -9.24 21.10 0.50
CA LEU A 178 -10.24 20.40 -0.30
C LEU A 178 -10.84 21.30 -1.39
N ASP A 179 -11.15 22.56 -1.06
CA ASP A 179 -11.63 23.54 -2.04
C ASP A 179 -10.58 23.82 -3.12
N LEU A 180 -9.31 24.00 -2.71
CA LEU A 180 -8.19 24.14 -3.64
C LEU A 180 -8.10 22.96 -4.61
N HIS A 181 -8.17 21.73 -4.12
CA HIS A 181 -8.07 20.55 -4.98
C HIS A 181 -9.28 20.40 -5.91
N ARG A 182 -10.50 20.68 -5.43
CA ARG A 182 -11.71 20.68 -6.26
C ARG A 182 -11.60 21.69 -7.40
N GLU A 183 -11.30 22.95 -7.07
CA GLU A 183 -11.17 24.02 -8.05
C GLU A 183 -9.97 23.80 -8.99
N ALA A 184 -8.85 23.25 -8.49
CA ALA A 184 -7.69 22.92 -9.31
C ALA A 184 -7.99 21.80 -10.31
N ALA A 185 -8.73 20.77 -9.90
CA ALA A 185 -9.16 19.70 -10.80
C ALA A 185 -10.02 20.25 -11.95
N GLU A 186 -10.96 21.13 -11.64
CA GLU A 186 -11.78 21.84 -12.64
C GLU A 186 -10.91 22.70 -13.56
N PHE A 187 -9.97 23.46 -13.00
CA PHE A 187 -9.03 24.26 -13.78
C PHE A 187 -8.22 23.39 -14.75
N PHE A 188 -7.57 22.32 -14.28
CA PHE A 188 -6.80 21.42 -15.15
C PHE A 188 -7.69 20.80 -16.23
N HIS A 189 -8.92 20.43 -15.90
CA HIS A 189 -9.88 19.90 -16.87
C HIS A 189 -10.23 20.94 -17.95
N GLN A 190 -10.49 22.19 -17.56
CA GLN A 190 -10.72 23.28 -18.52
C GLN A 190 -9.49 23.54 -19.40
N GLN A 191 -8.28 23.48 -18.83
CA GLN A 191 -7.04 23.60 -19.59
C GLN A 191 -6.91 22.49 -20.64
N LEU A 192 -7.20 21.23 -20.28
CA LEU A 192 -7.18 20.12 -21.24
C LEU A 192 -8.16 20.34 -22.40
N LEU A 193 -9.38 20.81 -22.10
CA LEU A 193 -10.43 20.98 -23.09
C LEU A 193 -10.23 22.19 -24.01
N LYS A 194 -9.79 23.33 -23.46
CA LYS A 194 -9.85 24.63 -24.14
C LYS A 194 -8.50 25.18 -24.56
N ALA A 195 -7.41 24.84 -23.87
CA ALA A 195 -6.11 25.41 -24.19
C ALA A 195 -5.60 24.86 -25.54
N PRO A 196 -5.18 25.71 -26.48
CA PRO A 196 -4.53 25.27 -27.72
C PRO A 196 -3.31 24.40 -27.46
N GLU A 197 -2.50 24.74 -26.45
CA GLU A 197 -1.25 24.06 -26.08
C GLU A 197 -1.47 22.62 -25.59
N ALA A 198 -2.67 22.31 -25.08
CA ALA A 198 -3.06 20.98 -24.64
C ALA A 198 -3.37 20.01 -25.81
N ALA A 199 -3.14 20.40 -27.07
CA ALA A 199 -3.42 19.56 -28.24
C ALA A 199 -2.74 18.19 -28.17
N HIS A 200 -1.46 18.15 -27.77
CA HIS A 200 -0.71 16.91 -27.62
C HIS A 200 -1.24 16.01 -26.49
N ALA A 201 -1.76 16.60 -25.40
CA ALA A 201 -2.41 15.86 -24.31
C ALA A 201 -3.71 15.18 -24.79
N ARG A 202 -4.50 15.89 -25.62
CA ARG A 202 -5.71 15.34 -26.24
C ARG A 202 -5.38 14.25 -27.26
N GLU A 203 -4.32 14.41 -28.04
CA GLU A 203 -3.87 13.39 -28.99
C GLU A 203 -3.39 12.12 -28.27
N TYR A 204 -2.69 12.27 -27.14
CA TYR A 204 -2.32 11.12 -26.30
C TYR A 204 -3.55 10.37 -25.75
N LEU A 205 -4.57 11.07 -25.25
CA LEU A 205 -5.81 10.41 -24.81
C LEU A 205 -6.47 9.67 -25.98
N LYS A 206 -6.54 10.30 -27.15
CA LYS A 206 -7.12 9.71 -28.36
C LYS A 206 -6.36 8.47 -28.83
N SER A 207 -5.02 8.49 -28.83
CA SER A 207 -4.21 7.32 -29.20
C SER A 207 -4.39 6.15 -28.23
N ARG A 208 -4.76 6.45 -26.98
CA ARG A 208 -5.14 5.45 -25.97
C ARG A 208 -6.63 5.08 -26.02
N GLY A 209 -7.39 5.52 -27.03
CA GLY A 209 -8.80 5.18 -27.19
C GLY A 209 -9.74 5.93 -26.25
N PHE A 210 -9.25 6.96 -25.56
CA PHE A 210 -10.03 7.72 -24.60
C PHE A 210 -10.63 8.99 -25.20
N GLY A 211 -11.95 9.10 -25.12
CA GLY A 211 -12.71 10.22 -25.64
C GLY A 211 -12.92 11.37 -24.65
N ARG A 212 -13.63 12.40 -25.13
CA ARG A 212 -14.01 13.58 -24.33
C ARG A 212 -14.93 13.23 -23.16
N GLU A 213 -15.82 12.27 -23.35
CA GLU A 213 -16.76 11.82 -22.31
C GLU A 213 -16.03 11.18 -21.12
N MET A 214 -15.07 10.27 -21.39
CA MET A 214 -14.19 9.71 -20.37
C MET A 214 -13.44 10.83 -19.64
N ALA A 215 -12.77 11.73 -20.38
CA ALA A 215 -11.99 12.80 -19.78
C ALA A 215 -12.85 13.70 -18.86
N ALA A 216 -14.11 13.95 -19.22
CA ALA A 216 -15.06 14.67 -18.38
C ALA A 216 -15.50 13.85 -17.15
N SER A 217 -15.91 12.60 -17.36
CA SER A 217 -16.32 11.68 -16.29
C SER A 217 -15.25 11.56 -15.21
N TRP A 218 -14.00 11.33 -15.59
CA TRP A 218 -12.86 11.15 -14.68
C TRP A 218 -12.22 12.46 -14.21
N THR A 219 -12.70 13.60 -14.73
CA THR A 219 -12.10 14.92 -14.49
C THR A 219 -10.60 14.88 -14.79
N VAL A 220 -10.23 14.27 -15.92
CA VAL A 220 -8.86 14.29 -16.42
C VAL A 220 -8.54 15.70 -16.88
N GLY A 221 -7.40 16.22 -16.45
CA GLY A 221 -6.96 17.55 -16.79
C GLY A 221 -5.59 17.57 -17.44
N TRP A 222 -5.09 18.78 -17.69
CA TRP A 222 -3.73 19.01 -18.12
C TRP A 222 -3.16 20.19 -17.35
N MET A 223 -1.95 20.02 -16.83
CA MET A 223 -1.20 21.08 -16.17
C MET A 223 -0.29 21.77 -17.20
N PRO A 224 -0.47 23.08 -17.45
CA PRO A 224 0.38 23.81 -18.38
C PRO A 224 1.85 23.81 -17.98
N GLU A 225 2.73 23.86 -18.96
CA GLU A 225 4.17 24.04 -18.72
C GLU A 225 4.49 25.40 -18.08
N ASN A 226 3.80 26.45 -18.54
CA ASN A 226 3.98 27.80 -18.03
C ASN A 226 3.39 27.95 -16.62
N ALA A 227 4.28 28.10 -15.63
CA ALA A 227 3.90 28.24 -14.23
C ALA A 227 3.03 29.46 -13.94
N LYS A 228 3.19 30.54 -14.72
CA LYS A 228 2.41 31.76 -14.53
C LYS A 228 0.91 31.51 -14.68
N THR A 229 0.52 30.64 -15.62
CA THR A 229 -0.90 30.34 -15.89
C THR A 229 -1.62 29.78 -14.66
N PHE A 230 -1.02 28.78 -13.99
CA PHE A 230 -1.61 28.21 -12.78
C PHE A 230 -1.51 29.15 -11.58
N LEU A 231 -0.36 29.82 -11.40
CA LEU A 231 -0.15 30.71 -10.25
C LEU A 231 -1.04 31.94 -10.28
N ASP A 232 -1.29 32.52 -11.45
CA ASP A 232 -2.21 33.66 -11.60
C ASP A 232 -3.67 33.22 -11.38
N TRP A 233 -4.05 32.04 -11.87
CA TRP A 233 -5.35 31.44 -11.55
C TRP A 233 -5.52 31.26 -10.03
N ALA A 234 -4.54 30.65 -9.35
CA ALA A 234 -4.60 30.42 -7.92
C ALA A 234 -4.73 31.73 -7.11
N ARG A 235 -4.00 32.78 -7.51
CA ARG A 235 -4.11 34.13 -6.93
C ARG A 235 -5.50 34.72 -7.16
N SER A 236 -6.07 34.58 -8.36
CA SER A 236 -7.42 35.06 -8.66
C SER A 236 -8.50 34.40 -7.79
N ARG A 237 -8.26 33.14 -7.38
CA ARG A 237 -9.09 32.36 -6.45
C ARG A 237 -8.74 32.56 -4.98
N LYS A 238 -7.83 33.51 -4.68
CA LYS A 238 -7.40 33.87 -3.32
C LYS A 238 -6.75 32.71 -2.54
N PHE A 239 -6.12 31.77 -3.24
CA PHE A 239 -5.26 30.77 -2.60
C PHE A 239 -3.89 31.37 -2.30
N SER A 240 -3.44 31.22 -1.06
CA SER A 240 -2.13 31.66 -0.58
C SER A 240 -1.01 30.73 -1.05
N GLY A 241 0.22 31.25 -1.13
CA GLY A 241 1.38 30.43 -1.46
C GLY A 241 1.61 29.26 -0.48
N ARG A 242 1.25 29.45 0.80
CA ARG A 242 1.28 28.40 1.81
C ARG A 242 0.30 27.27 1.50
N GLU A 243 -0.96 27.59 1.17
CA GLU A 243 -1.96 26.58 0.77
C GLU A 243 -1.49 25.81 -0.48
N LEU A 244 -0.84 26.47 -1.44
CA LEU A 244 -0.29 25.80 -2.64
C LEU A 244 0.83 24.82 -2.30
N VAL A 245 1.70 25.15 -1.33
CA VAL A 245 2.76 24.24 -0.86
C VAL A 245 2.17 23.09 -0.04
N ASP A 246 1.28 23.40 0.92
CA ASP A 246 0.63 22.42 1.79
C ASP A 246 -0.25 21.43 1.00
N SER A 247 -0.76 21.85 -0.17
CA SER A 247 -1.49 20.98 -1.11
C SER A 247 -0.61 19.97 -1.83
N GLY A 248 0.71 20.19 -1.88
CA GLY A 248 1.65 19.37 -2.65
C GLY A 248 1.65 19.62 -4.17
N ILE A 249 0.78 20.49 -4.69
CA ILE A 249 0.78 20.94 -6.10
C ILE A 249 2.02 21.81 -6.39
N CYS A 250 2.43 22.61 -5.40
CA CYS A 250 3.66 23.38 -5.42
C CYS A 250 4.63 22.94 -4.32
N TYR A 251 5.88 23.39 -4.41
CA TYR A 251 6.90 23.21 -3.39
C TYR A 251 7.82 24.44 -3.34
N LEU A 252 8.52 24.64 -2.21
CA LEU A 252 9.49 25.73 -2.07
C LEU A 252 10.74 25.47 -2.91
N ARG A 253 11.41 26.51 -3.41
CA ARG A 253 12.69 26.35 -4.11
C ARG A 253 13.79 25.82 -3.19
N GLU A 254 13.79 26.32 -1.96
CA GLU A 254 14.66 25.90 -0.87
C GLU A 254 13.79 25.48 0.31
N GLU A 255 14.03 24.29 0.83
CA GLU A 255 13.27 23.74 1.94
C GLU A 255 13.48 24.60 3.21
N GLY A 256 12.40 24.87 3.95
CA GLY A 256 12.43 25.74 5.13
C GLY A 256 12.54 27.24 4.86
N ASN A 257 12.87 27.67 3.63
CA ASN A 257 12.98 29.08 3.26
C ASN A 257 11.75 29.56 2.48
N ALA A 258 10.78 30.16 3.18
CA ALA A 258 9.56 30.70 2.57
C ALA A 258 9.82 31.86 1.59
N ALA A 259 10.96 32.55 1.69
CA ALA A 259 11.33 33.65 0.79
C ALA A 259 11.93 33.17 -0.54
N SER A 260 12.29 31.89 -0.65
CA SER A 260 12.88 31.29 -1.86
C SER A 260 11.90 31.24 -3.06
N GLY A 261 10.61 31.46 -2.80
CA GLY A 261 9.53 31.35 -3.78
C GLY A 261 9.08 29.91 -4.02
N ILE A 262 8.03 29.75 -4.82
CA ILE A 262 7.40 28.44 -5.09
C ILE A 262 7.68 27.97 -6.52
N ARG A 263 7.76 26.64 -6.70
CA ARG A 263 7.79 25.94 -7.98
C ARG A 263 6.60 24.98 -8.07
N MET A 264 6.18 24.70 -9.28
CA MET A 264 5.12 23.71 -9.53
C MET A 264 5.71 22.32 -9.60
N ARG A 265 5.06 21.36 -8.95
CA ARG A 265 5.42 19.95 -9.02
C ARG A 265 5.11 19.34 -10.37
N PHE A 266 3.94 19.66 -10.88
CA PHE A 266 3.44 19.18 -12.17
C PHE A 266 3.71 20.24 -13.23
N ARG A 267 4.28 19.82 -14.37
CA ARG A 267 4.57 20.66 -15.54
C ARG A 267 4.38 19.82 -16.78
N ASP A 268 3.59 20.31 -17.73
CA ASP A 268 3.26 19.64 -18.99
C ASP A 268 2.84 18.16 -18.82
N ARG A 269 1.89 17.93 -17.92
CA ARG A 269 1.44 16.58 -17.54
C ARG A 269 -0.07 16.45 -17.69
N LEU A 270 -0.49 15.27 -18.13
CA LEU A 270 -1.87 14.85 -18.05
C LEU A 270 -2.20 14.52 -16.59
N MET A 271 -3.23 15.15 -16.05
CA MET A 271 -3.55 15.16 -14.63
C MET A 271 -4.74 14.25 -14.35
N PHE A 272 -4.53 13.22 -13.53
CA PHE A 272 -5.58 12.37 -12.99
C PHE A 272 -5.92 12.81 -11.57
N SER A 273 -7.20 13.04 -11.31
CA SER A 273 -7.70 13.35 -9.97
C SER A 273 -7.65 12.11 -9.07
N ILE A 274 -7.09 12.24 -7.87
CA ILE A 274 -7.10 11.20 -6.84
C ILE A 274 -8.15 11.58 -5.80
N ARG A 275 -9.07 10.66 -5.55
CA ARG A 275 -10.22 10.90 -4.67
C ARG A 275 -10.15 10.06 -3.40
N ASN A 276 -10.68 10.61 -2.29
CA ASN A 276 -10.90 9.85 -1.07
C ASN A 276 -12.11 8.90 -1.22
N GLU A 277 -12.41 8.08 -0.20
CA GLU A 277 -13.54 7.13 -0.23
C GLU A 277 -14.92 7.77 -0.48
N ILE A 278 -15.06 9.09 -0.24
CA ILE A 278 -16.31 9.83 -0.39
C ILE A 278 -16.39 10.65 -1.69
N GLY A 279 -15.32 10.69 -2.47
CA GLY A 279 -15.27 11.30 -3.80
C GLY A 279 -14.63 12.70 -3.87
N ASP A 280 -14.15 13.27 -2.76
CA ASP A 280 -13.42 14.54 -2.79
C ASP A 280 -12.05 14.35 -3.43
N VAL A 281 -11.65 15.33 -4.26
CA VAL A 281 -10.29 15.38 -4.81
C VAL A 281 -9.33 15.78 -3.69
N ILE A 282 -8.36 14.92 -3.42
CA ILE A 282 -7.39 15.11 -2.32
C ILE A 282 -5.94 15.12 -2.80
N ALA A 283 -5.69 14.72 -4.04
CA ALA A 283 -4.38 14.70 -4.66
C ALA A 283 -4.50 14.56 -6.18
N PHE A 284 -3.35 14.58 -6.85
CA PHE A 284 -3.21 14.35 -8.29
C PHE A 284 -2.09 13.36 -8.63
N SER A 285 -2.27 12.66 -9.74
CA SER A 285 -1.21 11.94 -10.46
C SER A 285 -1.00 12.57 -11.83
N GLY A 286 0.25 12.92 -12.15
CA GLY A 286 0.64 13.54 -13.41
C GLY A 286 1.39 12.57 -14.31
N ARG A 287 0.78 12.16 -15.43
CA ARG A 287 1.44 11.39 -16.49
C ARG A 287 2.23 12.33 -17.39
N GLN A 288 3.48 11.99 -17.59
CA GLN A 288 4.36 12.64 -18.55
C GLN A 288 3.87 12.45 -19.98
N LEU A 289 3.78 13.54 -20.74
CA LEU A 289 3.31 13.53 -22.13
C LEU A 289 4.47 13.56 -23.14
N ARG A 290 5.60 14.18 -22.79
CA ARG A 290 6.83 14.24 -23.59
C ARG A 290 7.96 13.57 -22.84
N GLU A 291 8.79 12.81 -23.55
CA GLU A 291 9.95 12.16 -22.95
C GLU A 291 10.90 13.19 -22.34
N ASP A 292 11.13 13.06 -21.05
CA ASP A 292 12.16 13.75 -20.30
C ASP A 292 12.83 12.68 -19.42
N PRO A 293 14.08 12.28 -19.73
CA PRO A 293 14.81 11.25 -19.00
C PRO A 293 14.98 11.57 -17.51
N ASN A 294 14.89 12.85 -17.13
CA ASN A 294 15.05 13.31 -15.75
C ASN A 294 13.74 13.29 -14.96
N SER A 295 12.64 12.79 -15.55
CA SER A 295 11.32 12.80 -14.92
C SER A 295 10.58 11.48 -15.07
N GLY A 296 9.98 11.00 -13.99
CA GLY A 296 9.24 9.74 -13.99
C GLY A 296 8.02 9.76 -14.92
N LYS A 297 7.71 8.59 -15.49
CA LYS A 297 6.53 8.29 -16.32
C LYS A 297 5.25 8.83 -15.67
N TYR A 298 5.12 8.60 -14.36
CA TYR A 298 4.10 9.17 -13.49
C TYR A 298 4.75 9.88 -12.31
N VAL A 299 4.18 11.01 -11.90
CA VAL A 299 4.53 11.72 -10.67
C VAL A 299 3.27 11.85 -9.85
N ASN A 300 3.29 11.40 -8.60
CA ASN A 300 2.17 11.54 -7.68
C ASN A 300 2.40 12.73 -6.75
N SER A 301 1.30 13.30 -6.25
CA SER A 301 1.35 14.27 -5.16
C SER A 301 2.12 13.68 -3.95
N PRO A 302 2.86 14.49 -3.18
CA PRO A 302 3.51 14.03 -1.96
C PRO A 302 2.47 13.70 -0.88
N GLU A 303 2.90 13.12 0.24
CA GLU A 303 2.05 13.02 1.43
C GLU A 303 1.63 14.43 1.88
N THR A 304 0.36 14.62 2.22
CA THR A 304 -0.18 15.89 2.72
C THR A 304 -1.13 15.65 3.90
N PHE A 305 -1.63 16.73 4.49
CA PHE A 305 -2.63 16.62 5.55
C PHE A 305 -3.92 15.89 5.12
N ILE A 306 -4.30 15.98 3.84
CA ILE A 306 -5.53 15.38 3.31
C ILE A 306 -5.29 14.13 2.46
N PHE A 307 -4.03 13.79 2.16
CA PHE A 307 -3.69 12.69 1.28
C PHE A 307 -2.55 11.86 1.85
N ARG A 308 -2.84 10.57 2.05
CA ARG A 308 -1.84 9.56 2.38
C ARG A 308 -1.88 8.41 1.39
N LYS A 309 -0.80 8.18 0.65
CA LYS A 309 -0.75 7.16 -0.42
C LYS A 309 -1.02 5.76 0.11
N SER A 310 -0.61 5.48 1.34
CA SER A 310 -0.79 4.19 2.01
C SER A 310 -2.23 3.89 2.43
N LYS A 311 -3.16 4.84 2.29
CA LYS A 311 -4.57 4.71 2.71
C LYS A 311 -5.57 5.02 1.59
N VAL A 312 -5.11 5.18 0.35
CA VAL A 312 -5.96 5.62 -0.76
C VAL A 312 -5.72 4.73 -1.97
N LEU A 313 -6.81 4.14 -2.46
CA LEU A 313 -6.84 3.36 -3.69
C LEU A 313 -7.54 4.17 -4.78
N PHE A 314 -6.93 4.25 -5.94
CA PHE A 314 -7.50 4.92 -7.10
C PHE A 314 -8.84 4.26 -7.49
N ALA A 315 -9.82 5.10 -7.83
CA ALA A 315 -11.20 4.75 -8.19
C ALA A 315 -12.02 4.01 -7.12
N LEU A 316 -11.54 3.91 -5.87
CA LEU A 316 -12.33 3.24 -4.82
C LEU A 316 -13.69 3.92 -4.63
N ASP A 317 -13.75 5.26 -4.64
CA ASP A 317 -14.98 6.04 -4.55
C ASP A 317 -16.06 5.59 -5.55
N ARG A 318 -15.63 5.23 -6.76
CA ARG A 318 -16.49 4.73 -7.84
C ARG A 318 -16.77 3.23 -7.71
N ALA A 319 -15.78 2.46 -7.29
CA ALA A 319 -15.83 1.01 -7.30
C ALA A 319 -16.62 0.40 -6.12
N LYS A 320 -16.84 1.13 -5.00
CA LYS A 320 -17.51 0.60 -3.79
C LYS A 320 -18.78 -0.21 -4.09
N LYS A 321 -19.69 0.33 -4.89
CA LYS A 321 -20.97 -0.33 -5.21
C LYS A 321 -20.79 -1.58 -6.07
N ALA A 322 -19.87 -1.52 -7.03
CA ALA A 322 -19.57 -2.65 -7.90
C ALA A 322 -18.84 -3.76 -7.13
N ILE A 323 -17.88 -3.42 -6.26
CA ILE A 323 -17.19 -4.38 -5.39
C ILE A 323 -18.19 -5.15 -4.53
N LEU A 324 -19.19 -4.47 -3.95
CA LEU A 324 -20.25 -5.12 -3.17
C LEU A 324 -21.13 -6.04 -4.02
N ARG A 325 -21.45 -5.64 -5.26
CA ARG A 325 -22.28 -6.40 -6.19
C ARG A 325 -21.56 -7.67 -6.68
N GLU A 326 -20.31 -7.53 -7.11
CA GLU A 326 -19.48 -8.63 -7.62
C GLU A 326 -18.90 -9.48 -6.47
N LYS A 327 -18.95 -8.98 -5.23
CA LYS A 327 -18.30 -9.55 -4.04
C LYS A 327 -16.80 -9.74 -4.21
N ALA A 328 -16.18 -8.94 -5.07
CA ALA A 328 -14.75 -8.99 -5.36
C ALA A 328 -14.25 -7.61 -5.78
N ALA A 329 -13.03 -7.26 -5.38
CA ALA A 329 -12.30 -6.11 -5.91
C ALA A 329 -11.28 -6.57 -6.94
N LEU A 330 -11.20 -5.92 -8.09
CA LEU A 330 -10.19 -6.17 -9.11
C LEU A 330 -9.05 -5.18 -8.92
N LEU A 331 -7.88 -5.68 -8.51
CA LEU A 331 -6.69 -4.88 -8.27
C LEU A 331 -5.81 -4.88 -9.52
N CYS A 332 -5.76 -3.73 -10.18
CA CYS A 332 -4.89 -3.44 -11.31
C CYS A 332 -3.63 -2.68 -10.86
N GLU A 333 -2.63 -2.58 -11.72
CA GLU A 333 -1.37 -1.91 -11.40
C GLU A 333 -1.48 -0.38 -11.48
N GLY A 334 -2.05 0.15 -12.57
CA GLY A 334 -2.08 1.59 -12.87
C GLY A 334 -3.48 2.20 -12.96
N GLN A 335 -3.53 3.54 -12.96
CA GLN A 335 -4.80 4.26 -13.09
C GLN A 335 -5.45 4.08 -14.47
N LEU A 336 -4.65 3.96 -15.53
CA LEU A 336 -5.18 3.78 -16.89
C LEU A 336 -5.89 2.44 -17.04
N ASP A 337 -5.34 1.36 -16.47
CA ASP A 337 -5.94 0.03 -16.49
C ASP A 337 -7.31 0.05 -15.81
N VAL A 338 -7.38 0.74 -14.66
CA VAL A 338 -8.63 0.94 -13.92
C VAL A 338 -9.62 1.75 -14.74
N ILE A 339 -9.20 2.86 -15.35
CA ILE A 339 -10.09 3.65 -16.20
C ILE A 339 -10.63 2.79 -17.35
N SER A 340 -9.77 2.04 -18.05
CA SER A 340 -10.18 1.16 -19.14
C SER A 340 -11.14 0.07 -18.70
N CYS A 341 -10.93 -0.52 -17.52
CA CYS A 341 -11.86 -1.46 -16.91
C CYS A 341 -13.26 -0.84 -16.72
N HIS A 342 -13.33 0.34 -16.11
CA HIS A 342 -14.59 1.03 -15.86
C HIS A 342 -15.30 1.49 -17.14
N GLU A 343 -14.57 2.02 -18.13
CA GLU A 343 -15.17 2.44 -19.40
C GLU A 343 -15.81 1.28 -20.18
N LEU A 344 -15.39 0.04 -19.90
CA LEU A 344 -15.96 -1.18 -20.48
C LEU A 344 -16.90 -1.93 -19.53
N GLY A 345 -17.29 -1.34 -18.40
CA GLY A 345 -18.28 -1.90 -17.47
C GLY A 345 -17.73 -2.94 -16.50
N VAL A 346 -16.43 -2.87 -16.19
CA VAL A 346 -15.74 -3.63 -15.13
C VAL A 346 -15.45 -2.66 -13.97
N ASP A 347 -16.53 -2.16 -13.37
CA ASP A 347 -16.49 -1.02 -12.44
C ASP A 347 -15.94 -1.34 -11.04
N HIS A 348 -15.58 -2.60 -10.77
CA HIS A 348 -15.00 -3.03 -9.49
C HIS A 348 -13.46 -3.01 -9.49
N ALA A 349 -12.86 -2.40 -10.53
CA ALA A 349 -11.42 -2.20 -10.66
C ALA A 349 -10.91 -1.03 -9.81
N ILE A 350 -9.74 -1.22 -9.20
CA ILE A 350 -9.03 -0.28 -8.33
C ILE A 350 -7.51 -0.45 -8.50
N ALA A 351 -6.71 0.56 -8.12
CA ALA A 351 -5.25 0.46 -8.18
C ALA A 351 -4.56 1.20 -7.02
N PRO A 352 -3.38 0.75 -6.57
CA PRO A 352 -2.52 1.54 -5.69
C PRO A 352 -1.92 2.75 -6.44
N LEU A 353 -1.47 3.77 -5.70
CA LEU A 353 -1.00 5.03 -6.27
C LEU A 353 0.52 5.05 -6.51
N GLY A 354 1.00 4.14 -7.36
CA GLY A 354 2.43 4.04 -7.72
C GLY A 354 3.38 3.74 -6.57
N THR A 355 2.85 3.28 -5.43
CA THR A 355 3.59 2.77 -4.27
C THR A 355 3.22 1.31 -4.06
N ALA A 356 4.01 0.59 -3.24
CA ALA A 356 3.62 -0.74 -2.79
C ALA A 356 2.22 -0.71 -2.16
N PHE A 357 1.43 -1.75 -2.43
CA PHE A 357 0.19 -2.01 -1.70
C PHE A 357 0.51 -2.25 -0.22
N THR A 358 -0.38 -1.86 0.68
CA THR A 358 -0.10 -1.81 2.12
C THR A 358 -1.21 -2.52 2.91
N ARG A 359 -0.92 -2.90 4.16
CA ARG A 359 -1.90 -3.44 5.10
C ARG A 359 -3.08 -2.50 5.36
N GLU A 360 -2.86 -1.19 5.32
CA GLU A 360 -3.95 -0.21 5.48
C GLU A 360 -4.91 -0.24 4.27
N HIS A 361 -4.41 -0.48 3.05
CA HIS A 361 -5.26 -0.77 1.90
C HIS A 361 -6.06 -2.06 2.08
N ALA A 362 -5.44 -3.12 2.63
CA ALA A 362 -6.15 -4.37 2.93
C ALA A 362 -7.29 -4.15 3.93
N LYS A 363 -7.03 -3.48 5.05
CA LYS A 363 -8.05 -3.11 6.05
C LYS A 363 -9.20 -2.31 5.44
N LEU A 364 -8.86 -1.37 4.53
CA LEU A 364 -9.85 -0.58 3.81
C LEU A 364 -10.74 -1.47 2.93
N LEU A 365 -10.15 -2.35 2.11
CA LEU A 365 -10.89 -3.25 1.23
C LEU A 365 -11.75 -4.27 1.99
N ARG A 366 -11.29 -4.72 3.16
CA ARG A 366 -12.03 -5.66 4.01
C ARG A 366 -13.41 -5.14 4.43
N ARG A 367 -13.63 -3.83 4.43
CA ARG A 367 -14.95 -3.22 4.68
C ARG A 367 -15.96 -3.49 3.57
N TYR A 368 -15.50 -3.80 2.36
CA TYR A 368 -16.32 -3.92 1.15
C TYR A 368 -16.38 -5.34 0.58
N THR A 369 -15.32 -6.12 0.75
CA THR A 369 -15.21 -7.47 0.19
C THR A 369 -14.30 -8.37 1.01
N ASN A 370 -14.49 -9.68 0.86
CA ASN A 370 -13.57 -10.71 1.37
C ASN A 370 -12.67 -11.28 0.26
N HIS A 371 -12.91 -10.91 -0.99
CA HIS A 371 -12.25 -11.47 -2.16
C HIS A 371 -11.56 -10.37 -2.99
N VAL A 372 -10.31 -10.62 -3.37
CA VAL A 372 -9.53 -9.75 -4.26
C VAL A 372 -9.02 -10.56 -5.45
N LEU A 373 -9.23 -10.03 -6.66
CA LEU A 373 -8.66 -10.51 -7.91
C LEU A 373 -7.46 -9.62 -8.23
N ILE A 374 -6.26 -10.18 -8.32
CA ILE A 374 -5.06 -9.44 -8.73
C ILE A 374 -4.89 -9.63 -10.24
N CYS A 375 -4.80 -8.53 -10.97
CA CYS A 375 -4.63 -8.49 -12.41
C CYS A 375 -3.49 -7.52 -12.76
N PHE A 376 -2.26 -8.02 -12.64
CA PHE A 376 -1.02 -7.30 -12.96
C PHE A 376 -0.41 -7.83 -14.25
N ASP A 377 0.61 -7.12 -14.75
CA ASP A 377 1.34 -7.49 -15.96
C ASP A 377 1.97 -8.89 -15.84
N ALA A 378 2.01 -9.61 -16.96
CA ALA A 378 2.52 -10.98 -17.05
C ALA A 378 4.06 -11.09 -17.06
N ASP A 379 4.75 -10.28 -16.25
CA ASP A 379 6.21 -10.24 -16.15
C ASP A 379 6.72 -10.61 -14.73
N ARG A 380 8.05 -10.62 -14.55
CA ARG A 380 8.68 -10.93 -13.25
C ARG A 380 8.35 -9.88 -12.18
N ALA A 381 8.17 -8.62 -12.56
CA ALA A 381 7.85 -7.55 -11.64
C ALA A 381 6.40 -7.68 -11.12
N GLY A 382 5.44 -7.98 -12.00
CA GLY A 382 4.04 -8.28 -11.69
C GLY A 382 3.88 -9.50 -10.78
N LEU A 383 4.66 -10.56 -10.99
CA LEU A 383 4.71 -11.71 -10.08
C LEU A 383 5.17 -11.32 -8.68
N THR A 384 6.28 -10.58 -8.58
CA THR A 384 6.82 -10.10 -7.30
C THR A 384 5.82 -9.17 -6.60
N ALA A 385 5.15 -8.30 -7.36
CA ALA A 385 4.11 -7.42 -6.84
C ALA A 385 2.90 -8.20 -6.31
N THR A 386 2.48 -9.26 -7.01
CA THR A 386 1.39 -10.14 -6.61
C THR A 386 1.67 -10.79 -5.24
N GLU A 387 2.89 -11.29 -5.03
CA GLU A 387 3.29 -11.88 -3.74
C GLU A 387 3.33 -10.86 -2.60
N ARG A 388 3.81 -9.64 -2.87
CA ARG A 388 3.80 -8.55 -1.89
C ARG A 388 2.36 -8.21 -1.49
N VAL A 389 1.47 -8.04 -2.47
CA VAL A 389 0.05 -7.78 -2.23
C VAL A 389 -0.58 -8.92 -1.43
N PHE A 390 -0.29 -10.18 -1.75
CA PHE A 390 -0.79 -11.33 -1.01
C PHE A 390 -0.43 -11.25 0.49
N ARG A 391 0.82 -10.90 0.81
CA ARG A 391 1.30 -10.77 2.20
C ARG A 391 0.60 -9.67 2.98
N GLU A 392 0.12 -8.62 2.32
CA GLU A 392 -0.65 -7.54 2.94
C GLU A 392 -2.14 -7.89 3.10
N LEU A 393 -2.73 -8.59 2.14
CA LEU A 393 -4.16 -8.94 2.12
C LEU A 393 -4.53 -10.04 3.10
N VAL A 394 -3.72 -11.10 3.14
CA VAL A 394 -4.05 -12.36 3.81
C VAL A 394 -4.14 -12.25 5.34
N PRO A 395 -3.28 -11.48 6.04
CA PRO A 395 -3.44 -11.24 7.48
C PRO A 395 -4.81 -10.64 7.84
N GLU A 396 -5.36 -9.80 6.96
CA GLU A 396 -6.68 -9.18 7.11
C GLU A 396 -7.86 -10.11 6.70
N GLY A 397 -7.55 -11.38 6.42
CA GLY A 397 -8.54 -12.41 6.10
C GLY A 397 -9.12 -12.32 4.69
N LEU A 398 -8.48 -11.56 3.80
CA LEU A 398 -8.88 -11.45 2.40
C LEU A 398 -8.35 -12.64 1.59
N SER A 399 -9.23 -13.31 0.84
CA SER A 399 -8.84 -14.35 -0.11
C SER A 399 -8.33 -13.72 -1.41
N VAL A 400 -7.31 -14.31 -2.01
CA VAL A 400 -6.61 -13.76 -3.17
C VAL A 400 -6.66 -14.76 -4.31
N ARG A 401 -7.19 -14.31 -5.46
CA ARG A 401 -7.06 -15.01 -6.74
C ARG A 401 -6.28 -14.15 -7.72
N VAL A 402 -5.57 -14.80 -8.63
CA VAL A 402 -4.70 -14.16 -9.61
C VAL A 402 -5.25 -14.40 -11.01
N VAL A 403 -5.42 -13.31 -11.76
CA VAL A 403 -5.80 -13.30 -13.16
C VAL A 403 -4.51 -13.37 -13.96
N THR A 404 -4.33 -14.42 -14.77
CA THR A 404 -3.14 -14.56 -15.61
C THR A 404 -3.37 -13.87 -16.95
N MET A 405 -2.69 -12.74 -17.16
CA MET A 405 -2.70 -12.05 -18.45
C MET A 405 -1.89 -12.82 -19.51
N PRO A 406 -2.27 -12.79 -20.80
CA PRO A 406 -1.41 -13.26 -21.87
C PRO A 406 -0.09 -12.48 -21.92
N ALA A 407 0.95 -13.11 -22.45
CA ALA A 407 2.26 -12.48 -22.54
C ALA A 407 2.22 -11.21 -23.40
N GLY A 408 2.71 -10.10 -22.84
CA GLY A 408 2.79 -8.80 -23.52
C GLY A 408 1.51 -7.96 -23.44
N ASP A 409 0.44 -8.46 -22.81
CA ASP A 409 -0.79 -7.71 -22.57
C ASP A 409 -0.88 -7.20 -21.14
N ASP A 410 -1.37 -5.96 -20.99
CA ASP A 410 -1.87 -5.38 -19.75
C ASP A 410 -3.42 -5.40 -19.77
N PRO A 411 -4.13 -5.08 -18.66
CA PRO A 411 -5.58 -5.09 -18.68
C PRO A 411 -6.18 -4.16 -19.75
N ASP A 412 -5.54 -3.03 -20.04
CA ASP A 412 -6.00 -2.08 -21.04
C ASP A 412 -5.84 -2.60 -22.48
N THR A 413 -4.69 -3.15 -22.84
CA THR A 413 -4.43 -3.71 -24.19
C THR A 413 -5.27 -4.95 -24.44
N TYR A 414 -5.45 -5.80 -23.43
CA TYR A 414 -6.30 -6.99 -23.53
C TYR A 414 -7.77 -6.62 -23.73
N LEU A 415 -8.29 -5.68 -22.92
CA LEU A 415 -9.66 -5.21 -23.03
C LEU A 415 -9.96 -4.63 -24.43
N LYS A 416 -9.00 -3.91 -25.01
CA LYS A 416 -9.13 -3.33 -26.36
C LYS A 416 -9.14 -4.38 -27.46
N SER A 417 -8.33 -5.44 -27.32
CA SER A 417 -8.16 -6.47 -28.35
C SER A 417 -9.23 -7.57 -28.27
N HIS A 418 -9.70 -7.92 -27.07
CA HIS A 418 -10.60 -9.06 -26.83
C HIS A 418 -12.00 -8.68 -26.32
N GLY A 419 -12.21 -7.40 -26.00
CA GLY A 419 -13.48 -6.89 -25.50
C GLY A 419 -13.79 -7.29 -24.05
N VAL A 420 -14.90 -6.76 -23.52
CA VAL A 420 -15.28 -6.99 -22.12
C VAL A 420 -15.70 -8.44 -21.85
N GLU A 421 -16.34 -9.11 -22.81
CA GLU A 421 -16.74 -10.52 -22.67
C GLU A 421 -15.52 -11.43 -22.53
N GLY A 422 -14.48 -11.21 -23.35
CA GLY A 422 -13.21 -11.93 -23.24
C GLY A 422 -12.54 -11.69 -21.89
N PHE A 423 -12.50 -10.44 -21.43
CA PHE A 423 -11.93 -10.10 -20.14
C PHE A 423 -12.72 -10.69 -18.97
N ARG A 424 -14.05 -10.69 -19.00
CA ARG A 424 -14.89 -11.35 -17.97
C ARG A 424 -14.66 -12.86 -17.93
N GLN A 425 -14.44 -13.51 -19.07
CA GLN A 425 -14.04 -14.92 -19.11
C GLN A 425 -12.67 -15.12 -18.46
N LEU A 426 -11.71 -14.23 -18.73
CA LEU A 426 -10.40 -14.25 -18.10
C LEU A 426 -10.48 -14.11 -16.57
N LEU A 427 -11.30 -13.17 -16.07
CA LEU A 427 -11.56 -12.99 -14.64
C LEU A 427 -12.20 -14.22 -13.99
N THR A 428 -13.09 -14.91 -14.72
CA THR A 428 -13.73 -16.15 -14.24
C THR A 428 -12.72 -17.28 -14.11
N GLY A 429 -11.71 -17.32 -14.97
CA GLY A 429 -10.58 -18.24 -14.93
C GLY A 429 -9.49 -17.90 -13.91
N ALA A 430 -9.68 -16.88 -13.07
CA ALA A 430 -8.71 -16.50 -12.04
C ALA A 430 -8.43 -17.67 -11.09
N ARG A 431 -7.15 -17.95 -10.88
CA ARG A 431 -6.67 -19.09 -10.08
C ARG A 431 -6.44 -18.67 -8.63
N GLU A 432 -6.56 -19.60 -7.69
CA GLU A 432 -6.11 -19.36 -6.32
C GLU A 432 -4.61 -19.06 -6.30
N PHE A 433 -4.17 -18.26 -5.34
CA PHE A 433 -2.78 -17.76 -5.29
C PHE A 433 -1.72 -18.87 -5.32
N PHE A 434 -1.88 -19.91 -4.50
CA PHE A 434 -0.88 -20.99 -4.42
C PHE A 434 -0.87 -21.87 -5.67
N ASP A 435 -2.03 -22.13 -6.28
CA ASP A 435 -2.10 -22.83 -7.58
C ASP A 435 -1.30 -22.06 -8.64
N PHE A 436 -1.59 -20.76 -8.79
CA PHE A 436 -0.88 -19.90 -9.72
C PHE A 436 0.64 -19.88 -9.48
N LYS A 437 1.07 -19.67 -8.23
CA LYS A 437 2.50 -19.58 -7.89
C LYS A 437 3.23 -20.89 -8.18
N LEU A 438 2.65 -22.03 -7.80
CA LEU A 438 3.29 -23.34 -7.91
C LEU A 438 3.29 -23.87 -9.35
N GLU A 439 2.25 -23.60 -10.13
CA GLU A 439 2.26 -23.90 -11.56
C GLU A 439 3.32 -23.10 -12.31
N LYS A 440 3.47 -21.82 -11.96
CA LYS A 440 4.52 -20.98 -12.55
C LYS A 440 5.92 -21.49 -12.18
N ALA A 441 6.15 -21.79 -10.90
CA ALA A 441 7.41 -22.38 -10.44
C ALA A 441 7.73 -23.73 -11.12
N ARG A 442 6.70 -24.55 -11.37
CA ARG A 442 6.83 -25.80 -12.13
C ARG A 442 7.20 -25.55 -13.59
N ALA A 443 6.51 -24.62 -14.25
CA ALA A 443 6.78 -24.26 -15.64
C ALA A 443 8.20 -23.69 -15.85
N ASP A 444 8.72 -22.99 -14.84
CA ASP A 444 10.07 -22.43 -14.83
C ASP A 444 11.14 -23.45 -14.39
N GLY A 445 10.78 -24.73 -14.16
CA GLY A 445 11.71 -25.81 -13.77
C GLY A 445 12.20 -25.74 -12.32
N LEU A 446 11.69 -24.82 -11.51
CA LEU A 446 12.13 -24.61 -10.13
C LEU A 446 11.75 -25.77 -9.19
N LEU A 447 10.78 -26.60 -9.58
CA LEU A 447 10.32 -27.74 -8.78
C LEU A 447 10.93 -29.09 -9.19
N ASP A 448 11.84 -29.10 -10.17
CA ASP A 448 12.39 -30.34 -10.72
C ASP A 448 13.40 -30.99 -9.77
N SER A 449 14.13 -30.17 -8.99
CA SER A 449 15.11 -30.64 -8.01
C SER A 449 14.52 -30.75 -6.59
N ALA A 450 15.11 -31.62 -5.77
CA ALA A 450 14.75 -31.73 -4.35
C ALA A 450 15.03 -30.42 -3.59
N ALA A 451 16.12 -29.73 -3.92
CA ALA A 451 16.47 -28.44 -3.33
C ALA A 451 15.43 -27.36 -3.69
N GLY A 452 15.00 -27.31 -4.94
CA GLY A 452 13.96 -26.39 -5.40
C GLY A 452 12.60 -26.62 -4.74
N ARG A 453 12.18 -27.89 -4.61
CA ARG A 453 10.96 -28.24 -3.85
C ARG A 453 11.07 -27.87 -2.37
N ALA A 454 12.24 -28.04 -1.75
CA ALA A 454 12.47 -27.61 -0.37
C ALA A 454 12.39 -26.08 -0.21
N ALA A 455 12.99 -25.32 -1.12
CA ALA A 455 12.89 -23.86 -1.12
C ALA A 455 11.44 -23.37 -1.27
N ALA A 456 10.70 -23.94 -2.24
CA ALA A 456 9.29 -23.63 -2.44
C ALA A 456 8.43 -24.00 -1.22
N LEU A 457 8.74 -25.10 -0.52
CA LEU A 457 8.08 -25.50 0.72
C LEU A 457 8.26 -24.44 1.81
N THR A 458 9.50 -24.02 2.07
CA THR A 458 9.81 -23.01 3.09
C THR A 458 9.11 -21.69 2.77
N GLU A 459 9.11 -21.28 1.51
CA GLU A 459 8.48 -20.04 1.08
C GLU A 459 6.94 -20.10 1.24
N CYS A 460 6.31 -21.18 0.78
CA CYS A 460 4.87 -21.38 0.92
C CYS A 460 4.47 -21.50 2.39
N ALA A 461 5.26 -22.19 3.23
CA ALA A 461 5.01 -22.28 4.66
C ALA A 461 5.02 -20.89 5.33
N ALA A 462 5.95 -20.01 4.94
CA ALA A 462 5.97 -18.63 5.43
C ALA A 462 4.71 -17.86 5.04
N MET A 463 4.23 -17.99 3.81
CA MET A 463 3.00 -17.35 3.34
C MET A 463 1.74 -17.93 3.99
N LEU A 464 1.64 -19.26 4.09
CA LEU A 464 0.55 -19.94 4.81
C LEU A 464 0.50 -19.54 6.28
N SER A 465 1.63 -19.23 6.90
CA SER A 465 1.68 -18.82 8.31
C SER A 465 0.94 -17.50 8.58
N LEU A 466 0.85 -16.63 7.58
CA LEU A 466 0.14 -15.34 7.62
C LEU A 466 -1.38 -15.49 7.57
N MET A 467 -1.88 -16.63 7.07
CA MET A 467 -3.32 -16.89 6.99
C MET A 467 -3.92 -17.02 8.39
N SER A 468 -4.82 -16.10 8.71
CA SER A 468 -5.54 -16.04 9.98
C SER A 468 -6.64 -17.11 10.06
N ASP A 469 -7.38 -17.32 8.97
CA ASP A 469 -8.43 -18.34 8.90
C ASP A 469 -7.86 -19.76 8.86
N PHE A 470 -8.24 -20.58 9.86
CA PHE A 470 -7.72 -21.94 10.03
C PHE A 470 -8.16 -22.86 8.89
N ALA A 471 -9.45 -22.84 8.52
CA ALA A 471 -10.00 -23.74 7.52
C ALA A 471 -9.40 -23.48 6.13
N SER A 472 -9.33 -22.20 5.73
CA SER A 472 -8.69 -21.80 4.47
C SER A 472 -7.22 -22.17 4.46
N ARG A 473 -6.50 -21.98 5.57
CA ARG A 473 -5.09 -22.37 5.67
C ARG A 473 -4.91 -23.87 5.52
N GLU A 474 -5.74 -24.70 6.16
CA GLU A 474 -5.66 -26.16 6.04
C GLU A 474 -5.95 -26.64 4.61
N ASN A 475 -6.92 -26.03 3.93
CA ASN A 475 -7.18 -26.34 2.52
C ASN A 475 -5.96 -26.00 1.64
N GLN A 476 -5.37 -24.82 1.83
CA GLN A 476 -4.19 -24.41 1.07
C GLN A 476 -2.94 -25.25 1.40
N ILE A 477 -2.79 -25.72 2.65
CA ILE A 477 -1.74 -26.70 3.01
C ILE A 477 -1.86 -27.96 2.16
N ASN A 478 -3.07 -28.48 1.95
CA ASN A 478 -3.27 -29.68 1.15
C ASN A 478 -2.95 -29.45 -0.34
N VAL A 479 -3.30 -28.28 -0.88
CA VAL A 479 -2.94 -27.87 -2.25
C VAL A 479 -1.42 -27.82 -2.41
N VAL A 480 -0.73 -27.08 -1.54
CA VAL A 480 0.74 -26.95 -1.58
C VAL A 480 1.42 -28.32 -1.40
N ALA A 481 0.91 -29.16 -0.50
CA ALA A 481 1.44 -30.50 -0.28
C ALA A 481 1.39 -31.36 -1.54
N ALA A 482 0.28 -31.31 -2.28
CA ALA A 482 0.08 -32.07 -3.51
C ALA A 482 1.06 -31.62 -4.61
N TYR A 483 1.22 -30.32 -4.83
CA TYR A 483 2.17 -29.78 -5.82
C TYR A 483 3.63 -30.15 -5.51
N LEU A 484 4.02 -30.05 -4.24
CA LEU A 484 5.39 -30.32 -3.81
C LEU A 484 5.67 -31.80 -3.58
N GLN A 485 4.68 -32.68 -3.79
CA GLN A 485 4.76 -34.13 -3.56
C GLN A 485 5.28 -34.45 -2.14
N THR A 486 4.76 -33.73 -1.15
CA THR A 486 5.13 -33.86 0.26
C THR A 486 3.91 -34.12 1.12
N SER A 487 4.13 -34.44 2.40
CA SER A 487 3.01 -34.59 3.33
C SER A 487 2.59 -33.24 3.94
N ALA A 488 1.28 -33.07 4.14
CA ALA A 488 0.74 -31.92 4.87
C ALA A 488 1.34 -31.79 6.29
N THR A 489 1.75 -32.90 6.90
CA THR A 489 2.41 -32.92 8.21
C THR A 489 3.74 -32.16 8.21
N VAL A 490 4.53 -32.27 7.14
CA VAL A 490 5.80 -31.54 7.00
C VAL A 490 5.55 -30.04 6.94
N LEU A 491 4.59 -29.61 6.10
CA LEU A 491 4.18 -28.20 5.99
C LEU A 491 3.66 -27.64 7.33
N ARG A 492 2.81 -28.39 8.04
CA ARG A 492 2.34 -28.00 9.39
C ARG A 492 3.49 -27.85 10.37
N GLY A 493 4.45 -28.76 10.34
CA GLY A 493 5.66 -28.69 11.15
C GLY A 493 6.46 -27.42 10.88
N GLU A 494 6.66 -27.08 9.62
CA GLU A 494 7.40 -25.88 9.23
C GLU A 494 6.66 -24.58 9.61
N ILE A 495 5.35 -24.52 9.38
CA ILE A 495 4.51 -23.40 9.85
C ILE A 495 4.61 -23.24 11.37
N LYS A 496 4.58 -24.35 12.12
CA LYS A 496 4.72 -24.32 13.58
C LYS A 496 6.09 -23.77 14.00
N LYS A 497 7.18 -24.18 13.35
CA LYS A 497 8.54 -23.64 13.61
C LYS A 497 8.62 -22.14 13.35
N ILE A 498 8.02 -21.68 12.25
CA ILE A 498 7.98 -20.25 11.89
C ILE A 498 7.22 -19.46 12.95
N LYS A 499 6.07 -19.96 13.41
CA LYS A 499 5.26 -19.31 14.46
C LYS A 499 5.88 -19.40 15.86
N SER A 500 6.69 -20.43 16.14
CA SER A 500 7.31 -20.63 17.46
C SER A 500 8.66 -19.93 17.61
N ARG A 501 9.28 -19.46 16.51
CA ARG A 501 10.42 -18.55 16.64
C ARG A 501 9.94 -17.32 17.39
N PRO A 502 10.60 -16.91 18.49
CA PRO A 502 10.26 -15.66 19.13
C PRO A 502 10.39 -14.58 18.07
N GLN A 503 9.26 -14.02 17.64
CA GLN A 503 9.27 -12.69 17.07
C GLN A 503 10.04 -11.87 18.09
N ARG A 504 11.20 -11.31 17.70
CA ARG A 504 11.64 -10.09 18.36
C ARG A 504 10.43 -9.18 18.26
N GLU A 505 9.75 -8.97 19.38
CA GLU A 505 8.61 -8.08 19.50
C GLU A 505 9.08 -6.73 18.99
N TYR A 506 8.77 -6.46 17.72
CA TYR A 506 8.59 -5.11 17.29
C TYR A 506 7.27 -4.69 17.94
N GLN A 507 7.38 -4.08 19.11
CA GLN A 507 6.23 -3.63 19.88
C GLN A 507 5.30 -2.83 18.96
N ASP A 508 4.09 -3.37 18.86
CA ASP A 508 2.91 -2.73 18.33
C ASP A 508 2.70 -1.42 19.11
N ARG A 509 3.19 -0.30 18.56
CA ARG A 509 2.74 1.03 18.96
C ARG A 509 1.42 1.30 18.22
N THR A 510 0.35 0.73 18.73
CA THR A 510 -1.00 1.24 18.50
C THR A 510 -1.42 2.10 19.70
N ASP A 511 -1.99 3.25 19.35
CA ASP A 511 -2.53 4.34 20.19
C ASP A 511 -1.53 5.37 20.77
N GLY A 512 -1.46 6.51 20.08
CA GLY A 512 -0.89 7.76 20.60
C GLY A 512 -0.56 8.73 19.46
N ALA A 513 -1.04 9.96 19.58
CA ALA A 513 -0.81 11.13 18.74
C ALA A 513 0.43 11.10 17.82
N ALA A 514 0.27 11.63 16.61
CA ALA A 514 1.35 11.89 15.66
C ALA A 514 2.53 12.63 16.31
N GLU A 515 3.50 11.88 16.82
CA GLU A 515 4.86 12.35 16.98
C GLU A 515 5.51 12.28 15.60
N ILE A 516 5.93 13.45 15.15
CA ILE A 516 6.87 13.62 14.04
C ILE A 516 8.06 12.70 14.35
N MET A 517 8.17 11.58 13.62
CA MET A 517 9.39 10.78 13.70
C MET A 517 10.56 11.67 13.28
N PRO A 518 11.65 11.71 14.05
CA PRO A 518 12.85 12.38 13.59
C PRO A 518 13.30 11.72 12.27
N PRO A 519 13.85 12.49 11.32
CA PRO A 519 14.33 11.95 10.05
C PRO A 519 15.30 10.79 10.31
N ALA A 520 15.21 9.72 9.52
CA ALA A 520 16.10 8.58 9.63
C ALA A 520 17.55 9.07 9.57
N GLU A 521 18.35 8.78 10.60
CA GLU A 521 19.76 9.14 10.58
C GLU A 521 20.49 8.26 9.55
N PRO A 522 21.39 8.83 8.73
CA PRO A 522 22.15 8.05 7.76
C PRO A 522 23.03 7.03 8.48
N THR A 523 23.19 5.85 7.89
CA THR A 523 24.11 4.82 8.37
C THR A 523 25.50 5.42 8.55
N PRO A 524 26.14 5.24 9.72
CA PRO A 524 27.50 5.73 9.94
C PRO A 524 28.48 5.10 8.96
N LEU A 525 29.22 5.92 8.21
CA LEU A 525 30.27 5.49 7.29
C LEU A 525 31.61 6.10 7.67
N HIS A 526 32.64 5.27 7.77
CA HIS A 526 34.00 5.77 7.81
C HIS A 526 34.38 6.39 6.45
N ARG A 527 35.14 7.50 6.44
CA ARG A 527 35.49 8.24 5.19
C ARG A 527 36.07 7.34 4.08
N ILE A 528 36.98 6.43 4.45
CA ILE A 528 37.61 5.51 3.50
C ILE A 528 36.57 4.56 2.90
N VAL A 529 35.65 4.08 3.73
CA VAL A 529 34.58 3.15 3.31
C VAL A 529 33.55 3.86 2.44
N ALA A 530 33.20 5.10 2.76
CA ALA A 530 32.33 5.92 1.91
C ALA A 530 32.95 6.13 0.52
N PHE A 531 34.26 6.41 0.45
CA PHE A 531 34.97 6.54 -0.82
C PHE A 531 35.03 5.22 -1.60
N LEU A 532 35.27 4.09 -0.94
CA LEU A 532 35.20 2.77 -1.57
C LEU A 532 33.80 2.45 -2.11
N CYS A 533 32.73 2.87 -1.40
CA CYS A 533 31.35 2.74 -1.89
C CYS A 533 31.12 3.58 -3.17
N HIS A 534 31.65 4.80 -3.23
CA HIS A 534 31.63 5.64 -4.45
C HIS A 534 32.30 4.92 -5.61
N LEU A 535 33.54 4.46 -5.41
CA LEU A 535 34.32 3.78 -6.45
C LEU A 535 33.62 2.51 -6.96
N ALA A 536 33.04 1.72 -6.04
CA ALA A 536 32.29 0.51 -6.38
C ALA A 536 31.00 0.79 -7.17
N LEU A 537 30.43 2.00 -7.06
CA LEU A 537 29.22 2.41 -7.79
C LEU A 537 29.52 3.17 -9.09
N THR A 538 30.74 3.68 -9.27
CA THR A 538 31.08 4.58 -10.40
C THR A 538 32.20 4.05 -11.31
N SER A 539 32.94 3.02 -10.90
CA SER A 539 34.02 2.43 -11.70
C SER A 539 33.96 0.91 -11.70
N ALA A 540 33.75 0.31 -12.87
CA ALA A 540 33.74 -1.14 -13.02
C ALA A 540 35.08 -1.79 -12.67
N ALA A 541 36.20 -1.14 -13.00
CA ALA A 541 37.54 -1.63 -12.66
C ALA A 541 37.78 -1.61 -11.13
N ALA A 542 37.33 -0.55 -10.46
CA ALA A 542 37.38 -0.48 -8.99
C ALA A 542 36.47 -1.52 -8.33
N GLN A 543 35.22 -1.66 -8.81
CA GLN A 543 34.26 -2.64 -8.31
C GLN A 543 34.80 -4.07 -8.42
N HIS A 544 35.46 -4.40 -9.54
CA HIS A 544 36.11 -5.70 -9.73
C HIS A 544 37.25 -5.93 -8.74
N LEU A 545 38.19 -4.98 -8.63
CA LEU A 545 39.32 -5.07 -7.69
C LEU A 545 38.84 -5.22 -6.24
N LEU A 546 37.83 -4.46 -5.84
CA LEU A 546 37.24 -4.54 -4.51
C LEU A 546 36.54 -5.90 -4.27
N GLY A 547 35.91 -6.45 -5.30
CA GLY A 547 35.37 -7.81 -5.28
C GLY A 547 36.44 -8.88 -5.06
N GLU A 548 37.63 -8.73 -5.66
CA GLU A 548 38.76 -9.66 -5.41
C GLU A 548 39.30 -9.57 -3.97
N GLN A 549 39.11 -8.42 -3.31
CA GLN A 549 39.52 -8.17 -1.93
C GLN A 549 38.36 -8.37 -0.92
N PHE A 550 37.28 -9.06 -1.30
CA PHE A 550 36.07 -9.17 -0.47
C PHE A 550 36.34 -9.74 0.93
N GLU A 551 37.14 -10.80 1.05
CA GLU A 551 37.49 -11.40 2.35
C GLU A 551 38.27 -10.41 3.24
N THR A 552 39.25 -9.71 2.67
CA THR A 552 40.03 -8.66 3.36
C THR A 552 39.13 -7.53 3.86
N LEU A 553 38.16 -7.12 3.04
CA LEU A 553 37.16 -6.13 3.40
C LEU A 553 36.23 -6.65 4.50
N HIS A 554 35.80 -7.90 4.43
CA HIS A 554 34.94 -8.52 5.44
C HIS A 554 35.61 -8.56 6.82
N GLU A 555 36.90 -8.89 6.89
CA GLU A 555 37.66 -8.81 8.13
C GLU A 555 37.73 -7.38 8.70
N ALA A 556 37.78 -6.37 7.84
CA ALA A 556 37.77 -4.97 8.23
C ALA A 556 36.44 -4.50 8.85
N ALA A 557 35.33 -5.22 8.65
CA ALA A 557 34.02 -4.91 9.26
C ALA A 557 34.06 -4.91 10.79
N ARG A 558 35.00 -5.64 11.39
CA ARG A 558 35.24 -5.65 12.85
C ARG A 558 35.82 -4.33 13.37
N TRP A 559 36.44 -3.55 12.48
CA TRP A 559 37.26 -2.39 12.83
C TRP A 559 36.72 -1.08 12.30
N LEU A 560 35.95 -1.08 11.20
CA LEU A 560 35.43 0.10 10.53
C LEU A 560 33.92 0.01 10.27
N GLU A 561 33.21 1.11 10.52
CA GLU A 561 31.78 1.23 10.23
C GLU A 561 31.55 1.43 8.72
N GLY A 562 30.46 0.83 8.22
CA GLY A 562 30.04 0.96 6.82
C GLY A 562 30.47 -0.16 5.89
N ILE A 563 31.32 -1.09 6.35
CA ILE A 563 31.77 -2.22 5.53
C ILE A 563 30.60 -3.11 5.04
N PRO A 564 29.57 -3.42 5.86
CA PRO A 564 28.42 -4.20 5.37
C PRO A 564 27.68 -3.53 4.21
N LEU A 565 27.68 -2.20 4.13
CA LEU A 565 27.10 -1.46 3.01
C LEU A 565 27.96 -1.62 1.74
N LEU A 566 29.28 -1.53 1.88
CA LEU A 566 30.21 -1.82 0.78
C LEU A 566 30.06 -3.26 0.28
N GLU A 567 29.98 -4.24 1.19
CA GLU A 567 29.73 -5.65 0.85
C GLU A 567 28.40 -5.81 0.10
N SER A 568 27.35 -5.09 0.51
CA SER A 568 26.07 -5.11 -0.20
C SER A 568 26.21 -4.60 -1.63
N ILE A 569 27.04 -3.57 -1.87
CA ILE A 569 27.32 -3.07 -3.22
C ILE A 569 28.07 -4.14 -4.03
N LEU A 570 29.13 -4.72 -3.46
CA LEU A 570 29.97 -5.71 -4.16
C LEU A 570 29.21 -7.02 -4.43
N THR A 571 28.29 -7.41 -3.54
CA THR A 571 27.46 -8.62 -3.70
C THR A 571 26.39 -8.42 -4.78
N ALA A 572 25.75 -7.24 -4.79
CA ALA A 572 24.76 -6.91 -5.81
C ALA A 572 25.41 -6.61 -7.17
N ALA A 573 26.68 -6.17 -7.16
CA ALA A 573 27.49 -5.78 -8.31
C ALA A 573 26.70 -4.97 -9.36
N PRO A 574 26.06 -3.85 -8.96
CA PRO A 574 25.31 -3.04 -9.92
C PRO A 574 26.27 -2.50 -10.99
N ASP A 575 25.94 -2.71 -12.26
CA ASP A 575 26.72 -2.19 -13.39
C ASP A 575 26.98 -0.67 -13.25
N PRO A 576 28.24 -0.23 -12.98
CA PRO A 576 28.57 1.17 -12.79
C PRO A 576 28.41 2.03 -14.06
N ALA A 577 28.38 1.40 -15.24
CA ALA A 577 28.14 2.11 -16.50
C ALA A 577 26.65 2.40 -16.74
N SER A 578 25.76 1.79 -15.94
CA SER A 578 24.30 1.91 -16.08
C SER A 578 23.68 2.63 -14.88
N ASN A 579 23.32 3.90 -15.08
CA ASN A 579 22.58 4.67 -14.08
C ASN A 579 21.28 3.98 -13.65
N ALA A 580 20.63 3.22 -14.53
CA ALA A 580 19.43 2.46 -14.19
C ALA A 580 19.74 1.30 -13.23
N SER A 581 20.86 0.59 -13.44
CA SER A 581 21.34 -0.48 -12.57
C SER A 581 21.69 0.04 -11.17
N VAL A 582 22.47 1.13 -11.11
CA VAL A 582 22.86 1.78 -9.85
C VAL A 582 21.63 2.30 -9.10
N ASN A 583 20.69 2.98 -9.78
CA ASN A 583 19.48 3.49 -9.13
C ASN A 583 18.54 2.37 -8.65
N ALA A 584 18.45 1.25 -9.39
CA ALA A 584 17.68 0.08 -8.97
C ALA A 584 18.26 -0.53 -7.68
N PHE A 585 19.59 -0.62 -7.60
CA PHE A 585 20.28 -1.05 -6.38
C PHE A 585 20.04 -0.07 -5.22
N LEU A 586 20.24 1.24 -5.42
CA LEU A 586 20.00 2.26 -4.39
C LEU A 586 18.55 2.25 -3.89
N GLY A 587 17.59 1.96 -4.77
CA GLY A 587 16.17 1.81 -4.43
C GLY A 587 15.85 0.55 -3.63
N SER A 588 16.74 -0.44 -3.62
CA SER A 588 16.60 -1.68 -2.83
C SER A 588 17.15 -1.55 -1.40
N LEU A 589 17.96 -0.53 -1.14
CA LEU A 589 18.59 -0.31 0.16
C LEU A 589 17.62 0.31 1.20
N PRO A 590 17.83 0.03 2.50
CA PRO A 590 17.19 0.76 3.58
C PRO A 590 17.38 2.28 3.47
N GLU A 591 16.43 3.06 4.02
CA GLU A 591 16.48 4.52 3.95
C GLU A 591 17.74 5.12 4.58
N SER A 592 18.23 4.56 5.70
CA SER A 592 19.47 5.01 6.36
C SER A 592 20.71 4.79 5.48
N ASP A 593 20.80 3.67 4.78
CA ASP A 593 21.93 3.34 3.90
C ASP A 593 21.93 4.20 2.64
N ARG A 594 20.74 4.39 2.06
CA ARG A 594 20.55 5.29 0.93
C ARG A 594 20.89 6.72 1.30
N LEU A 595 20.43 7.22 2.46
CA LEU A 595 20.80 8.55 2.95
C LEU A 595 22.32 8.68 3.20
N ALA A 596 22.98 7.60 3.65
CA ALA A 596 24.43 7.60 3.84
C ALA A 596 25.21 7.71 2.52
N LEU A 597 24.73 7.07 1.45
CA LEU A 597 25.31 7.16 0.11
C LEU A 597 24.94 8.44 -0.65
N MET A 598 23.84 9.12 -0.25
CA MET A 598 23.35 10.33 -0.93
C MET A 598 23.83 11.66 -0.32
N ARG A 599 24.61 11.63 0.77
CA ARG A 599 25.03 12.85 1.48
C ARG A 599 26.26 13.50 0.82
N ASP A 600 26.02 14.62 0.13
CA ASP A 600 26.94 15.70 -0.34
C ASP A 600 28.21 15.39 -1.17
N ALA A 601 28.71 14.17 -1.39
CA ALA A 601 29.95 14.01 -2.20
C ALA A 601 30.29 12.60 -2.73
N VAL A 602 29.39 11.62 -2.65
CA VAL A 602 29.70 10.20 -2.99
C VAL A 602 29.29 9.84 -4.42
N LEU A 603 28.83 10.78 -5.26
CA LEU A 603 28.43 10.50 -6.65
C LEU A 603 28.85 11.60 -7.64
N GLU A 604 29.65 12.59 -7.23
CA GLU A 604 30.13 13.63 -8.14
C GLU A 604 31.45 13.21 -8.80
N GLY A 605 31.39 12.98 -10.11
CA GLY A 605 32.55 12.72 -10.96
C GLY A 605 33.01 11.27 -10.99
N VAL A 606 33.35 10.78 -12.18
CA VAL A 606 34.07 9.52 -12.38
C VAL A 606 35.56 9.84 -12.14
N PRO A 607 36.24 9.19 -11.19
CA PRO A 607 37.69 9.33 -11.04
C PRO A 607 38.38 8.92 -12.35
N GLN A 608 39.36 9.70 -12.82
CA GLN A 608 40.05 9.42 -14.09
C GLN A 608 40.71 8.02 -14.11
N ASP A 609 41.12 7.51 -12.94
CA ASP A 609 41.57 6.14 -12.74
C ASP A 609 40.97 5.55 -11.44
N GLY A 610 39.79 4.94 -11.57
CA GLY A 610 39.09 4.36 -10.42
C GLY A 610 39.80 3.16 -9.80
N MET A 611 40.60 2.41 -10.57
CA MET A 611 41.32 1.23 -10.07
C MET A 611 42.48 1.66 -9.18
N LEU A 612 43.31 2.60 -9.64
CA LEU A 612 44.41 3.14 -8.84
C LEU A 612 43.90 3.83 -7.56
N ALA A 613 42.77 4.55 -7.66
CA ALA A 613 42.12 5.15 -6.50
C ALA A 613 41.64 4.09 -5.49
N ALA A 614 41.13 2.95 -5.96
CA ALA A 614 40.72 1.83 -5.11
C ALA A 614 41.92 1.15 -4.43
N GLU A 615 43.03 0.94 -5.14
CA GLU A 615 44.28 0.39 -4.57
C GLU A 615 44.81 1.28 -3.43
N HIS A 616 44.87 2.58 -3.65
CA HIS A 616 45.29 3.54 -2.62
C HIS A 616 44.33 3.54 -1.42
N ALA A 617 43.02 3.54 -1.65
CA ALA A 617 42.01 3.50 -0.60
C ALA A 617 42.06 2.19 0.22
N LEU A 618 42.33 1.06 -0.43
CA LEU A 618 42.54 -0.25 0.23
C LEU A 618 43.81 -0.25 1.10
N ALA A 619 44.89 0.38 0.64
CA ALA A 619 46.12 0.53 1.43
C ALA A 619 45.86 1.38 2.70
N LEU A 620 45.13 2.49 2.57
CA LEU A 620 44.72 3.33 3.70
C LEU A 620 43.79 2.59 4.67
N LEU A 621 42.83 1.82 4.14
CA LEU A 621 41.94 0.98 4.93
C LEU A 621 42.74 -0.03 5.75
N SER A 622 43.67 -0.75 5.10
CA SER A 622 44.53 -1.75 5.74
C SER A 622 45.41 -1.13 6.83
N GLY A 623 46.03 0.03 6.56
CA GLY A 623 46.80 0.77 7.55
C GLY A 623 45.95 1.20 8.76
N THR A 624 44.74 1.69 8.51
CA THR A 624 43.80 2.11 9.57
C THR A 624 43.35 0.93 10.44
N VAL A 625 43.03 -0.21 9.81
CA VAL A 625 42.65 -1.45 10.50
C VAL A 625 43.79 -1.94 11.40
N LEU A 626 45.02 -1.97 10.89
CA LEU A 626 46.20 -2.39 11.67
C LEU A 626 46.49 -1.45 12.84
N GLN A 627 46.32 -0.13 12.67
CA GLN A 627 46.46 0.83 13.77
C GLN A 627 45.40 0.61 14.87
N ARG A 628 44.13 0.35 14.49
CA ARG A 628 43.06 0.04 15.45
C ARG A 628 43.31 -1.29 16.16
N ARG A 629 43.82 -2.29 15.43
CA ARG A 629 44.19 -3.60 15.97
C ARG A 629 45.36 -3.49 16.97
N ASP A 630 46.40 -2.74 16.63
CA ASP A 630 47.53 -2.45 17.53
C ASP A 630 47.07 -1.74 18.80
N ALA A 631 46.19 -0.74 18.68
CA ALA A 631 45.62 -0.03 19.83
C ALA A 631 44.81 -0.96 20.74
N ALA A 632 44.01 -1.86 20.17
CA ALA A 632 43.22 -2.84 20.92
C ALA A 632 44.11 -3.85 21.66
N VAL A 633 45.14 -4.38 20.99
CA VAL A 633 46.12 -5.30 21.59
C VAL A 633 46.89 -4.62 22.73
N LYS A 634 47.33 -3.37 22.53
CA LYS A 634 47.99 -2.56 23.59
C LYS A 634 47.07 -2.24 24.77
N ALA A 635 45.76 -2.07 24.52
CA ALA A 635 44.78 -1.89 25.59
C ALA A 635 44.59 -3.19 26.39
N ALA A 636 44.43 -4.33 25.70
CA ALA A 636 44.32 -5.64 26.32
C ALA A 636 45.55 -6.01 27.17
N LEU A 637 46.76 -5.69 26.69
CA LEU A 637 48.00 -5.88 27.47
C LEU A 637 48.06 -5.05 28.77
N LYS A 638 47.24 -3.99 28.89
CA LYS A 638 47.16 -3.15 30.10
C LYS A 638 46.03 -3.58 31.05
N GLU A 639 45.23 -4.60 30.70
CA GLU A 639 44.13 -5.06 31.55
C GLU A 639 44.65 -5.74 32.83
N PRO A 640 44.14 -5.35 34.01
CA PRO A 640 44.55 -5.97 35.27
C PRO A 640 44.04 -7.42 35.35
N GLY A 641 44.94 -8.36 35.66
CA GLY A 641 44.60 -9.78 35.85
C GLY A 641 44.71 -10.65 34.60
N ILE A 642 45.40 -10.19 33.55
CA ILE A 642 45.64 -10.97 32.34
C ILE A 642 46.49 -12.24 32.62
N SER A 643 46.14 -13.36 32.00
CA SER A 643 46.88 -14.61 32.18
C SER A 643 48.24 -14.58 31.47
N PRO A 644 49.26 -15.33 31.96
CA PRO A 644 50.54 -15.44 31.28
C PRO A 644 50.41 -15.97 29.84
N GLN A 645 49.53 -16.94 29.59
CA GLN A 645 49.28 -17.47 28.24
C GLN A 645 48.74 -16.38 27.30
N ARG A 646 47.73 -15.63 27.76
CA ARG A 646 47.13 -14.55 26.96
C ARG A 646 48.12 -13.41 26.69
N THR A 647 49.04 -13.17 27.61
CA THR A 647 50.10 -12.16 27.45
C THR A 647 51.07 -12.54 26.34
N VAL A 648 51.45 -13.83 26.24
CA VAL A 648 52.30 -14.32 25.15
C VAL A 648 51.60 -14.18 23.79
N GLU A 649 50.33 -14.59 23.69
CA GLU A 649 49.52 -14.45 22.47
C GLU A 649 49.45 -13.00 21.98
N LEU A 650 49.17 -12.04 22.87
CA LEU A 650 49.09 -10.62 22.51
C LEU A 650 50.45 -10.02 22.11
N LEU A 651 51.56 -10.51 22.69
CA LEU A 651 52.91 -10.09 22.31
C LEU A 651 53.31 -10.63 20.93
N GLU A 652 52.90 -11.85 20.58
CA GLU A 652 53.06 -12.42 19.25
C GLU A 652 52.24 -11.61 18.23
N GLU A 653 50.97 -11.34 18.55
CA GLU A 653 50.10 -10.51 17.72
C GLU A 653 50.66 -9.09 17.51
N THR A 654 51.28 -8.49 18.53
CA THR A 654 51.96 -7.18 18.41
C THR A 654 53.14 -7.23 17.44
N LYS A 655 53.92 -8.33 17.44
CA LYS A 655 55.03 -8.52 16.50
C LYS A 655 54.54 -8.67 15.07
N GLU A 656 53.46 -9.43 14.88
CA GLU A 656 52.82 -9.60 13.57
C GLU A 656 52.30 -8.27 13.02
N ILE A 657 51.55 -7.51 13.82
CA ILE A 657 51.03 -6.20 13.41
C ILE A 657 52.18 -5.24 13.08
N SER A 658 53.24 -5.22 13.89
CA SER A 658 54.42 -4.39 13.63
C SER A 658 55.14 -4.80 12.34
N ALA A 659 55.16 -6.09 11.98
CA ALA A 659 55.70 -6.55 10.71
C ALA A 659 54.85 -6.09 9.52
N LEU A 660 53.52 -6.22 9.63
CA LEU A 660 52.58 -5.76 8.59
C LEU A 660 52.62 -4.25 8.39
N MET A 661 52.70 -3.46 9.48
CA MET A 661 52.79 -2.00 9.41
C MET A 661 54.09 -1.51 8.73
N ARG A 662 55.20 -2.24 8.85
CA ARG A 662 56.45 -1.91 8.13
C ARG A 662 56.33 -2.09 6.61
N GLY A 663 55.43 -2.96 6.15
CA GLY A 663 55.17 -3.21 4.73
C GLY A 663 54.31 -2.14 4.05
N ILE A 664 53.52 -1.37 4.81
CA ILE A 664 52.55 -0.38 4.28
C ILE A 664 53.16 1.05 4.23
N GLY A 665 54.48 1.18 4.43
CA GLY A 665 55.16 2.46 4.57
C GLY A 665 55.22 3.31 3.29
N GLN A 666 54.21 4.17 3.07
CA GLN A 666 54.29 5.60 2.66
C GLN A 666 52.96 6.07 2.03
N ARG A 667 52.47 7.24 2.50
CA ARG A 667 51.74 8.33 1.79
C ARG A 667 50.57 8.86 2.63
N SER A 668 50.78 10.05 3.23
CA SER A 668 49.74 10.86 3.89
C SER A 668 49.20 11.97 2.98
N GLU A 669 49.47 11.94 1.67
CA GLU A 669 49.07 13.00 0.73
C GLU A 669 47.62 12.84 0.23
N PHE A 670 47.02 11.65 0.37
CA PHE A 670 45.68 11.36 -0.16
C PHE A 670 44.55 11.68 0.84
N ASP A 671 44.89 11.93 2.11
CA ASP A 671 43.91 12.09 3.20
C ASP A 671 43.15 13.42 3.12
N ASP A 672 43.75 14.42 2.45
CA ASP A 672 43.19 15.75 2.20
C ASP A 672 42.29 15.80 0.95
N GLU A 673 42.36 14.79 0.07
CA GLU A 673 41.55 14.68 -1.16
C GLU A 673 40.28 13.83 -0.99
N LEU A 674 40.14 13.12 0.14
CA LEU A 674 38.96 12.31 0.44
C LEU A 674 37.77 13.17 0.90
N PRO A 675 36.53 12.80 0.53
CA PRO A 675 35.34 13.48 1.03
C PRO A 675 35.30 13.53 2.57
N ALA A 676 34.79 14.64 3.11
CA ALA A 676 34.66 14.82 4.54
C ALA A 676 33.81 13.70 5.16
N SER A 677 34.33 13.09 6.24
CA SER A 677 33.69 11.98 6.95
C SER A 677 32.26 12.31 7.39
N THR A 678 31.31 11.41 7.12
CA THR A 678 29.94 11.50 7.67
C THR A 678 29.89 11.11 9.16
N PHE A 679 30.91 10.38 9.63
CA PHE A 679 31.11 10.10 11.05
C PHE A 679 31.45 11.38 11.81
N ARG A 680 30.51 11.83 12.65
CA ARG A 680 30.78 12.81 13.71
C ARG A 680 31.15 12.03 14.96
N PRO A 681 32.39 12.15 15.50
CA PRO A 681 32.72 11.51 16.76
C PRO A 681 31.73 12.00 17.82
N LYS A 682 31.02 11.07 18.48
CA LYS A 682 30.15 11.43 19.60
C LYS A 682 31.02 12.13 20.65
N GLN A 683 30.67 13.36 21.02
CA GLN A 683 31.31 14.01 22.15
C GLN A 683 31.16 13.09 23.36
N PRO A 684 32.27 12.69 24.02
CA PRO A 684 32.18 11.80 25.17
C PRO A 684 31.37 12.48 26.28
N GLU A 685 30.51 11.73 26.96
CA GLU A 685 29.52 12.29 27.90
C GLU A 685 30.14 13.16 29.00
N TRP A 686 31.40 12.89 29.38
CA TRP A 686 32.12 13.72 30.34
C TRP A 686 32.24 15.18 29.88
N LYS A 687 32.40 15.43 28.56
CA LYS A 687 32.55 16.78 27.99
C LYS A 687 31.24 17.58 28.03
N LYS A 688 30.10 16.91 27.83
CA LYS A 688 28.75 17.50 27.98
C LYS A 688 28.43 17.89 29.44
N ARG A 689 29.05 17.19 30.39
CA ARG A 689 28.88 17.43 31.84
C ARG A 689 29.59 18.70 32.31
N PHE A 690 30.69 19.10 31.66
CA PHE A 690 31.44 20.31 32.01
C PHE A 690 30.86 21.59 31.39
N GLU A 691 30.22 21.52 30.22
CA GLU A 691 29.61 22.70 29.58
C GLU A 691 28.31 23.16 30.27
N ARG A 692 27.62 22.27 31.00
CA ARG A 692 26.42 22.63 31.80
C ARG A 692 26.74 23.32 33.13
N ASN A 693 27.97 23.20 33.64
CA ASN A 693 28.38 23.81 34.91
C ASN A 693 29.25 25.07 34.72
N GLY A 694 29.47 25.52 33.49
CA GLY A 694 30.27 26.71 33.16
C GLY A 694 29.47 28.00 32.95
N LYS A 695 28.17 28.01 33.26
CA LYS A 695 27.32 29.21 33.24
C LYS A 695 26.56 29.35 34.56
N SER A 696 27.29 29.69 35.62
CA SER A 696 26.79 30.42 36.78
C SER A 696 27.89 31.36 37.26
#